data_AF-A0A2V2CV97-F1
#
_entry.id   AF-A0A2V2CV97-F1
#
_cell.length_a   1.000
_cell.length_b   1.000
_cell.length_c   1.000
_cell.angle_alpha   90.00
_cell.angle_beta   90.00
_cell.angle_gamma   90.00
#
_symmetry.space_group_name_H-M   'P 1'
#
loop_
_entity.id
_entity.type
_entity.pdbx_description
1 polymer ?
#
loop_
_entity_poly.entity_id
_entity_poly.type
_entity_poly.pdbx_seq_one_letter_code
_entity_poly.pdbx_strand_id
1 'polypeptide(L)'
;MNRFKEYLTVPFGVVEAEADEEAVLSIRLLRKGEAPEEDCESNLYTGLCLQQLKEFFAGDRKAFSFPYRLTGTDFQNGVWEEIAKIPYGETISCKELAERAGSSQNIAAVSQAAAANRLLFCIPVHRISDSALLPGFDGNLMAELQKLEKKPTIFTKYNYYEEQLRRGMGRSNKITGRFLYDVGEALFELEEELVLNAGKTYTFPVSFDLSGCSGFALEGICDLESIPDDPAFQTGAYTAEGSVFSGASGARAIVTLRRDSNRFTTAASLSPGTNMLYFDINEMSFSRVSELSVSVTAPLRSLKLFKLNVLDNYFRYRGQEHFYTFSGGMLSEESYTLRCKLSGACELESPVFPDTSKSVYNMRMPRRNTVFIVLKNLSTAARLRLYYRTTLHPEYCEENSVEAELIRSPEFKAYYFNLSATPGCEGRLLQFKLSLSGSGDLILREYSFEEEKPFLENAGEIRSCIAQDEEITIKGCISKRYAEAGSVISVYATTMREESSRPEGKECVASVPLRHAASEGQECAAEDQIPFTVEHIPLRSGPITRLPYQFAAYLTANGRTIPLGERFYIENYMDFDSNPYQFLLPSYQVCATDAPYGAKGDACTDDTDAIQSAIDTVWKQGGGTVILPGTEEEENEQTKFYGRRYRITNLLLRSRVELHFEKGAVLWQSPVYRDYKYAPVYGHDMAVPNVNWTHCLHVANLPTIQCANSEYVKITGFGKIRSVDTGAEEGVQMPGYSTGCPDRIHQIPIGFYETKRIELRDFELVRTNNYHIGLYGCAYVYAANLKLHEVRCVSGDGFGLSKGSHHVALNRNFLQSNDDGVVLSGCYFDPRGLVWWKSRLGKHGGTRHVRIAHSYLNSGGGKALAFITWGTSDPNYEYQEISDITAYDNYLISTNPVGAWPDNPYNGKAPFDNSETDDYSPVKSVRIFNNKYEGNCTIAPIRATDFLSDCGICSADDFQNRDFCISRQPNLSNWSYKKNKKRDSVSVRRIGGKICGVMQYFKEGDTSLYQGLHLLAGAHKCTFEVMTGATGAYLFVQNIRTGEILAERHIISPEAFQSFELKFMLSEDSDLYLGVRHPADMTSEEDFTALQKASMESVER
;
A
#
# COMPACT_ATOMS: atom_id res chain seq x y z
N MET A 1 19.04 -21.30 -19.35
CA MET A 1 18.86 -20.91 -17.94
C MET A 1 20.23 -20.81 -17.35
N ASN A 2 20.64 -19.60 -17.03
CA ASN A 2 21.86 -19.31 -16.31
C ASN A 2 21.73 -19.87 -14.88
N ARG A 3 22.86 -20.26 -14.29
CA ARG A 3 22.91 -20.75 -12.91
C ARG A 3 23.53 -19.68 -12.05
N PHE A 4 22.85 -19.36 -10.95
CA PHE A 4 23.25 -18.39 -9.96
C PHE A 4 23.55 -19.11 -8.67
N LYS A 5 24.59 -18.68 -7.94
CA LYS A 5 24.97 -19.26 -6.66
C LYS A 5 25.19 -18.18 -5.62
N GLU A 6 24.85 -18.51 -4.39
CA GLU A 6 25.12 -17.65 -3.24
C GLU A 6 25.40 -18.50 -2.01
N TYR A 7 26.23 -17.98 -1.10
CA TYR A 7 26.74 -18.72 0.04
C TYR A 7 26.36 -18.05 1.36
N LEU A 8 25.96 -18.86 2.34
CA LEU A 8 25.68 -18.46 3.71
C LEU A 8 26.55 -19.24 4.69
N THR A 9 27.42 -18.54 5.41
CA THR A 9 28.20 -19.14 6.50
C THR A 9 27.32 -19.31 7.73
N VAL A 10 27.24 -20.54 8.23
CA VAL A 10 26.53 -20.92 9.47
C VAL A 10 27.49 -21.63 10.43
N PRO A 11 27.16 -21.76 11.73
CA PRO A 11 28.06 -22.31 12.75
C PRO A 11 28.59 -23.73 12.45
N PHE A 12 27.83 -24.52 11.69
CA PHE A 12 28.14 -25.90 11.35
C PHE A 12 28.59 -26.10 9.88
N GLY A 13 28.82 -25.01 9.12
CA GLY A 13 29.34 -25.11 7.75
C GLY A 13 28.99 -23.93 6.86
N VAL A 14 29.27 -24.05 5.56
CA VAL A 14 28.83 -23.06 4.55
C VAL A 14 27.68 -23.68 3.77
N VAL A 15 26.55 -22.99 3.70
CA VAL A 15 25.40 -23.37 2.87
C VAL A 15 25.55 -22.71 1.51
N GLU A 16 25.42 -23.49 0.44
CA GLU A 16 25.30 -23.04 -0.94
C GLU A 16 23.84 -23.14 -1.38
N ALA A 17 23.31 -22.05 -1.91
CA ALA A 17 22.06 -22.04 -2.67
C ALA A 17 22.38 -21.85 -4.15
N GLU A 18 21.81 -22.70 -5.00
CA GLU A 18 21.88 -22.58 -6.47
C GLU A 18 20.47 -22.36 -7.03
N ALA A 19 20.33 -21.41 -7.94
CA ALA A 19 19.06 -21.08 -8.59
C ALA A 19 19.22 -20.85 -10.10
N ASP A 20 18.10 -20.87 -10.83
CA ASP A 20 17.99 -20.25 -12.15
C ASP A 20 17.12 -18.99 -12.10
N GLU A 21 16.72 -18.46 -13.26
CA GLU A 21 15.88 -17.26 -13.38
C GLU A 21 14.44 -17.41 -12.87
N GLU A 22 14.01 -18.60 -12.43
CA GLU A 22 12.64 -18.88 -12.02
C GLU A 22 12.51 -19.51 -10.62
N ALA A 23 13.51 -20.24 -10.14
CA ALA A 23 13.41 -20.99 -8.88
C ALA A 23 14.76 -21.41 -8.29
N VAL A 24 14.77 -21.71 -6.99
CA VAL A 24 15.87 -22.42 -6.30
C VAL A 24 15.92 -23.88 -6.77
N LEU A 25 17.11 -24.35 -7.11
CA LEU A 25 17.37 -25.67 -7.67
C LEU A 25 18.08 -26.59 -6.68
N SER A 26 18.93 -26.04 -5.82
CA SER A 26 19.52 -26.78 -4.70
C SER A 26 19.92 -25.89 -3.53
N ILE A 27 19.89 -26.49 -2.34
CA ILE A 27 20.41 -25.98 -1.08
C ILE A 27 21.25 -27.11 -0.49
N ARG A 28 22.56 -26.89 -0.37
CA ARG A 28 23.47 -27.91 0.17
C ARG A 28 24.44 -27.29 1.16
N LEU A 29 24.95 -28.08 2.09
CA LEU A 29 26.13 -27.72 2.86
C LEU A 29 27.39 -28.10 2.06
N LEU A 30 28.40 -27.24 2.07
CA LEU A 30 29.72 -27.53 1.51
C LEU A 30 30.43 -28.57 2.37
N ARG A 31 31.14 -29.51 1.72
CA ARG A 31 31.89 -30.55 2.45
C ARG A 31 33.16 -29.96 3.05
N LYS A 32 33.70 -30.64 4.07
CA LYS A 32 34.98 -30.25 4.69
C LYS A 32 36.10 -30.23 3.63
N GLY A 33 36.65 -29.04 3.36
CA GLY A 33 37.68 -28.81 2.33
C GLY A 33 37.17 -28.20 1.02
N GLU A 34 35.85 -28.09 0.84
CA GLU A 34 35.24 -27.28 -0.22
C GLU A 34 35.21 -25.80 0.22
N ALA A 35 35.46 -24.90 -0.73
CA ALA A 35 35.35 -23.45 -0.55
C ALA A 35 34.27 -22.89 -1.48
N PRO A 36 33.65 -21.75 -1.15
CA PRO A 36 32.81 -21.01 -2.09
C PRO A 36 33.54 -20.75 -3.41
N GLU A 37 32.83 -20.88 -4.54
CA GLU A 37 33.35 -20.44 -5.84
C GLU A 37 33.56 -18.93 -5.83
N GLU A 38 34.74 -18.48 -6.26
CA GLU A 38 35.03 -17.06 -6.50
C GLU A 38 34.27 -16.59 -7.76
N ASP A 39 33.80 -15.34 -7.76
CA ASP A 39 33.09 -14.69 -8.88
C ASP A 39 31.74 -15.31 -9.31
N CYS A 40 31.00 -15.94 -8.40
CA CYS A 40 29.64 -16.38 -8.70
C CYS A 40 28.62 -15.21 -8.69
N GLU A 41 27.73 -15.19 -9.67
CA GLU A 41 26.59 -14.25 -9.69
C GLU A 41 25.45 -14.76 -8.82
N SER A 42 24.91 -13.90 -7.96
CA SER A 42 23.68 -14.15 -7.21
C SER A 42 22.45 -13.66 -7.97
N ASN A 43 21.27 -14.12 -7.58
CA ASN A 43 20.01 -13.59 -8.09
C ASN A 43 18.95 -13.47 -6.99
N LEU A 44 17.74 -13.06 -7.38
CA LEU A 44 16.61 -12.94 -6.46
C LEU A 44 16.35 -14.21 -5.64
N TYR A 45 16.39 -15.39 -6.27
CA TYR A 45 16.02 -16.65 -5.63
C TYR A 45 17.10 -17.16 -4.68
N THR A 46 18.39 -16.98 -5.02
CA THR A 46 19.48 -17.27 -4.07
C THR A 46 19.40 -16.34 -2.87
N GLY A 47 19.15 -15.05 -3.08
CA GLY A 47 19.02 -14.06 -2.01
C GLY A 47 17.83 -14.35 -1.07
N LEU A 48 16.64 -14.61 -1.65
CA LEU A 48 15.45 -15.03 -0.90
C LEU A 48 15.69 -16.33 -0.11
N CYS A 49 16.37 -17.30 -0.73
CA CYS A 49 16.71 -18.56 -0.08
C CYS A 49 17.59 -18.33 1.15
N LEU A 50 18.69 -17.59 0.99
CA LEU A 50 19.61 -17.33 2.10
C LEU A 50 18.98 -16.47 3.20
N GLN A 51 18.14 -15.50 2.86
CA GLN A 51 17.39 -14.72 3.84
C GLN A 51 16.50 -15.64 4.70
N GLN A 52 15.69 -16.48 4.06
CA GLN A 52 14.80 -17.37 4.78
C GLN A 52 15.55 -18.44 5.58
N LEU A 53 16.73 -18.89 5.11
CA LEU A 53 17.60 -19.76 5.88
C LEU A 53 18.11 -19.06 7.15
N LYS A 54 18.49 -17.78 7.09
CA LYS A 54 18.86 -17.00 8.29
C LYS A 54 17.71 -16.94 9.29
N GLU A 55 16.50 -16.60 8.84
CA GLU A 55 15.29 -16.56 9.67
C GLU A 55 14.96 -17.93 10.27
N PHE A 56 15.14 -19.00 9.49
CA PHE A 56 14.92 -20.38 9.94
C PHE A 56 15.91 -20.79 11.03
N PHE A 57 17.20 -20.41 10.88
CA PHE A 57 18.23 -20.66 11.89
C PHE A 57 18.10 -19.75 13.12
N ALA A 58 17.42 -18.62 13.01
CA ALA A 58 17.07 -17.75 14.15
C ALA A 58 15.85 -18.27 14.93
N GLY A 59 14.98 -19.07 14.31
CA GLY A 59 13.72 -19.54 14.87
C GLY A 59 12.51 -18.68 14.51
N ASP A 60 12.73 -17.56 13.80
CA ASP A 60 11.70 -16.63 13.34
C ASP A 60 10.84 -17.24 12.21
N ARG A 61 11.40 -18.21 11.49
CA ARG A 61 10.74 -18.92 10.40
C ARG A 61 10.64 -20.42 10.64
N LYS A 62 9.43 -20.94 10.43
CA LYS A 62 9.13 -22.38 10.53
C LYS A 62 8.85 -23.05 9.18
N ALA A 63 8.66 -22.26 8.12
CA ALA A 63 8.37 -22.73 6.76
C ALA A 63 8.97 -21.80 5.70
N PHE A 64 9.41 -22.38 4.58
CA PHE A 64 10.00 -21.66 3.46
C PHE A 64 8.94 -21.32 2.40
N SER A 65 9.05 -20.13 1.78
CA SER A 65 8.09 -19.59 0.82
C SER A 65 8.70 -19.12 -0.51
N PHE A 66 10.01 -19.31 -0.72
CA PHE A 66 10.63 -19.02 -2.01
C PHE A 66 10.26 -20.10 -3.06
N PRO A 67 10.15 -19.74 -4.36
CA PRO A 67 9.97 -20.73 -5.42
C PRO A 67 11.15 -21.70 -5.51
N TYR A 68 10.87 -23.00 -5.56
CA TYR A 68 11.87 -24.05 -5.78
C TYR A 68 11.38 -25.06 -6.82
N ARG A 69 12.31 -25.79 -7.46
CA ARG A 69 11.98 -26.84 -8.44
C ARG A 69 12.55 -28.18 -8.02
N LEU A 70 11.70 -29.20 -7.98
CA LEU A 70 12.12 -30.59 -7.76
C LEU A 70 12.64 -31.19 -9.08
N THR A 71 13.77 -31.88 -9.02
CA THR A 71 14.44 -32.49 -10.19
C THR A 71 14.63 -34.00 -10.02
N GLY A 72 13.81 -34.64 -9.17
CA GLY A 72 13.82 -36.07 -8.91
C GLY A 72 12.89 -36.86 -9.84
N THR A 73 12.95 -38.19 -9.74
CA THR A 73 11.95 -39.09 -10.35
C THR A 73 10.58 -38.93 -9.68
N ASP A 74 9.50 -39.37 -10.32
CA ASP A 74 8.15 -39.34 -9.74
C ASP A 74 8.10 -39.98 -8.34
N PHE A 75 8.86 -41.07 -8.16
CA PHE A 75 9.02 -41.72 -6.85
C PHE A 75 9.74 -40.82 -5.83
N GLN A 76 10.85 -40.19 -6.22
CA GLN A 76 11.59 -39.28 -5.34
C GLN A 76 10.76 -38.04 -4.97
N ASN A 77 10.08 -37.43 -5.93
CA ASN A 77 9.22 -36.27 -5.71
C ASN A 77 8.07 -36.62 -4.76
N GLY A 78 7.42 -37.77 -4.93
CA GLY A 78 6.38 -38.25 -3.99
C GLY A 78 6.91 -38.44 -2.56
N VAL A 79 8.12 -38.98 -2.39
CA VAL A 79 8.76 -39.09 -1.07
C VAL A 79 9.07 -37.70 -0.49
N TRP A 80 9.62 -36.78 -1.28
CA TRP A 80 9.96 -35.42 -0.84
C TRP A 80 8.72 -34.60 -0.46
N GLU A 81 7.60 -34.77 -1.16
CA GLU A 81 6.31 -34.17 -0.80
C GLU A 81 5.82 -34.65 0.58
N GLU A 82 6.00 -35.92 0.91
CA GLU A 82 5.68 -36.43 2.26
C GLU A 82 6.64 -35.90 3.33
N ILE A 83 7.93 -35.74 3.02
CA ILE A 83 8.91 -35.14 3.94
C ILE A 83 8.56 -33.67 4.22
N ALA A 84 8.12 -32.93 3.21
CA ALA A 84 7.70 -31.52 3.35
C ALA A 84 6.48 -31.34 4.28
N LYS A 85 5.67 -32.39 4.48
CA LYS A 85 4.51 -32.38 5.39
C LYS A 85 4.88 -32.61 6.87
N ILE A 86 6.13 -32.97 7.18
CA ILE A 86 6.55 -33.19 8.57
C ILE A 86 6.61 -31.83 9.29
N PRO A 87 5.85 -31.61 10.39
CA PRO A 87 5.82 -30.33 11.08
C PRO A 87 7.17 -29.91 11.66
N TYR A 88 7.37 -28.61 11.83
CA TYR A 88 8.56 -28.04 12.48
C TYR A 88 8.70 -28.51 13.93
N GLY A 89 9.89 -28.97 14.31
CA GLY A 89 10.18 -29.49 15.66
C GLY A 89 9.75 -30.94 15.89
N GLU A 90 9.04 -31.53 14.93
CA GLU A 90 8.63 -32.94 14.96
C GLU A 90 9.60 -33.82 14.17
N THR A 91 9.63 -35.10 14.54
CA THR A 91 10.48 -36.10 13.87
C THR A 91 9.70 -37.38 13.64
N ILE A 92 9.88 -38.02 12.49
CA ILE A 92 9.27 -39.32 12.17
C ILE A 92 10.34 -40.37 11.88
N SER A 93 9.97 -41.65 12.01
CA SER A 93 10.86 -42.75 11.61
C SER A 93 10.87 -42.94 10.09
N CYS A 94 11.95 -43.49 9.52
CA CYS A 94 11.99 -43.81 8.10
C CYS A 94 10.92 -44.86 7.70
N LYS A 95 10.55 -45.75 8.63
CA LYS A 95 9.43 -46.68 8.47
C LYS A 95 8.10 -45.95 8.30
N GLU A 96 7.85 -44.95 9.14
CA GLU A 96 6.63 -44.14 9.07
C GLU A 96 6.59 -43.31 7.78
N LEU A 97 7.72 -42.77 7.34
CA LEU A 97 7.81 -42.12 6.02
C LEU A 97 7.47 -43.09 4.88
N ALA A 98 7.96 -44.34 4.94
CA ALA A 98 7.66 -45.35 3.94
C ALA A 98 6.17 -45.74 3.94
N GLU A 99 5.51 -45.74 5.10
CA GLU A 99 4.07 -45.93 5.21
C GLU A 99 3.28 -44.76 4.59
N ARG A 100 3.67 -43.51 4.88
CA ARG A 100 3.06 -42.29 4.31
C ARG A 100 3.22 -42.21 2.79
N ALA A 101 4.39 -42.60 2.29
CA ALA A 101 4.70 -42.64 0.86
C ALA A 101 4.13 -43.87 0.11
N GLY A 102 3.25 -44.67 0.75
CA GLY A 102 2.61 -45.84 0.14
C GLY A 102 3.56 -46.99 -0.23
N SER A 103 4.76 -47.02 0.36
CA SER A 103 5.87 -47.91 0.00
C SER A 103 6.42 -48.68 1.21
N SER A 104 5.53 -49.13 2.11
CA SER A 104 5.87 -49.75 3.41
C SER A 104 6.76 -51.01 3.30
N GLN A 105 6.81 -51.67 2.14
CA GLN A 105 7.66 -52.84 1.89
C GLN A 105 9.08 -52.50 1.40
N ASN A 106 9.41 -51.22 1.14
CA ASN A 106 10.68 -50.83 0.54
C ASN A 106 11.32 -49.62 1.24
N ILE A 107 11.56 -49.76 2.56
CA ILE A 107 12.21 -48.74 3.40
C ILE A 107 13.54 -48.28 2.80
N ALA A 108 14.34 -49.20 2.26
CA ALA A 108 15.64 -48.88 1.65
C ALA A 108 15.53 -47.91 0.46
N ALA A 109 14.53 -48.08 -0.42
CA ALA A 109 14.30 -47.16 -1.53
C ALA A 109 13.85 -45.78 -1.05
N VAL A 110 13.02 -45.73 0.01
CA VAL A 110 12.58 -44.47 0.63
C VAL A 110 13.75 -43.74 1.30
N SER A 111 14.62 -44.45 2.01
CA SER A 111 15.86 -43.88 2.57
C SER A 111 16.77 -43.32 1.47
N GLN A 112 16.95 -44.03 0.35
CA GLN A 112 17.75 -43.55 -0.77
C GLN A 112 17.12 -42.32 -1.44
N ALA A 113 15.79 -42.28 -1.58
CA ALA A 113 15.09 -41.11 -2.10
C ALA A 113 15.23 -39.90 -1.18
N ALA A 114 15.11 -40.08 0.14
CA ALA A 114 15.34 -39.02 1.12
C ALA A 114 16.79 -38.50 1.06
N ALA A 115 17.80 -39.37 0.99
CA ALA A 115 19.20 -38.99 0.88
C ALA A 115 19.55 -38.27 -0.44
N ALA A 116 18.74 -38.45 -1.50
CA ALA A 116 18.92 -37.77 -2.78
C ALA A 116 18.38 -36.33 -2.81
N ASN A 117 17.78 -35.86 -1.71
CA ASN A 117 17.23 -34.51 -1.62
C ASN A 117 18.33 -33.45 -1.82
N ARG A 118 18.10 -32.54 -2.77
CA ARG A 118 19.00 -31.42 -3.07
C ARG A 118 18.58 -30.10 -2.45
N LEU A 119 17.43 -30.04 -1.76
CA LEU A 119 16.89 -28.84 -1.14
C LEU A 119 16.93 -29.02 0.38
N LEU A 120 18.15 -29.10 0.95
CA LEU A 120 18.32 -29.22 2.39
C LEU A 120 17.60 -28.07 3.12
N PHE A 121 17.16 -28.34 4.35
CA PHE A 121 16.33 -27.47 5.19
C PHE A 121 14.91 -27.21 4.66
N CYS A 122 14.78 -26.89 3.37
CA CYS A 122 13.50 -26.66 2.69
C CYS A 122 12.66 -27.93 2.59
N ILE A 123 13.26 -29.03 2.12
CA ILE A 123 12.74 -30.39 2.32
C ILE A 123 13.50 -30.96 3.53
N PRO A 124 12.84 -31.05 4.70
CA PRO A 124 13.52 -31.22 5.98
C PRO A 124 13.90 -32.68 6.25
N VAL A 125 14.83 -33.23 5.48
CA VAL A 125 15.35 -34.60 5.67
C VAL A 125 15.96 -34.81 7.06
N HIS A 126 16.37 -33.74 7.74
CA HIS A 126 16.85 -33.77 9.12
C HIS A 126 15.78 -34.14 10.16
N ARG A 127 14.49 -34.10 9.78
CA ARG A 127 13.38 -34.53 10.65
C ARG A 127 13.10 -36.04 10.59
N ILE A 128 13.79 -36.78 9.73
CA ILE A 128 13.73 -38.24 9.73
C ILE A 128 14.75 -38.77 10.75
N SER A 129 14.32 -39.62 11.67
CA SER A 129 15.15 -40.18 12.74
C SER A 129 16.12 -41.27 12.24
N ASP A 130 16.91 -40.95 11.22
CA ASP A 130 17.94 -41.80 10.63
C ASP A 130 19.17 -40.95 10.24
N SER A 131 20.28 -41.16 10.95
CA SER A 131 21.53 -40.41 10.73
C SER A 131 22.20 -40.71 9.38
N ALA A 132 21.81 -41.77 8.67
CA ALA A 132 22.41 -42.14 7.37
C ALA A 132 21.93 -41.26 6.20
N LEU A 133 20.98 -40.35 6.42
CA LEU A 133 20.34 -39.54 5.38
C LEU A 133 21.08 -38.24 5.02
N LEU A 134 22.12 -37.86 5.77
CA LEU A 134 23.05 -36.78 5.43
C LEU A 134 24.48 -37.33 5.18
N PRO A 135 24.70 -38.11 4.09
CA PRO A 135 26.00 -38.73 3.83
C PRO A 135 27.09 -37.67 3.61
N GLY A 136 28.12 -37.68 4.47
CA GLY A 136 29.27 -36.76 4.40
C GLY A 136 29.33 -35.69 5.50
N PHE A 137 28.35 -35.65 6.39
CA PHE A 137 28.31 -34.74 7.55
C PHE A 137 28.47 -35.53 8.86
N ASP A 138 28.92 -34.87 9.93
CA ASP A 138 29.04 -35.52 11.22
C ASP A 138 27.66 -35.86 11.81
N GLY A 139 27.60 -36.89 12.66
CA GLY A 139 26.35 -37.27 13.33
C GLY A 139 25.81 -36.19 14.28
N ASN A 140 26.58 -35.13 14.55
CA ASN A 140 26.19 -34.04 15.44
C ASN A 140 25.28 -33.03 14.72
N LEU A 141 25.47 -32.78 13.42
CA LEU A 141 24.66 -31.82 12.66
C LEU A 141 23.16 -32.14 12.69
N MET A 142 22.78 -33.42 12.50
CA MET A 142 21.37 -33.84 12.57
C MET A 142 20.77 -33.52 13.95
N ALA A 143 21.51 -33.84 15.01
CA ALA A 143 21.08 -33.57 16.38
C ALA A 143 21.03 -32.06 16.67
N GLU A 144 21.95 -31.28 16.12
CA GLU A 144 21.95 -29.81 16.22
C GLU A 144 20.75 -29.19 15.51
N LEU A 145 20.43 -29.63 14.28
CA LEU A 145 19.25 -29.13 13.54
C LEU A 145 17.93 -29.52 14.21
N GLN A 146 17.80 -30.75 14.71
CA GLN A 146 16.62 -31.16 15.48
C GLN A 146 16.50 -30.40 16.81
N LYS A 147 17.64 -30.12 17.46
CA LYS A 147 17.69 -29.31 18.69
C LYS A 147 17.34 -27.86 18.41
N LEU A 148 17.81 -27.30 17.30
CA LEU A 148 17.50 -25.95 16.84
C LEU A 148 15.98 -25.77 16.71
N GLU A 149 15.28 -26.71 16.08
CA GLU A 149 13.82 -26.60 15.94
C GLU A 149 13.05 -26.76 17.26
N LYS A 150 13.59 -27.53 18.22
CA LYS A 150 12.95 -27.74 19.54
C LYS A 150 13.28 -26.64 20.57
N LYS A 151 14.46 -26.04 20.43
CA LYS A 151 14.98 -24.94 21.26
C LYS A 151 15.75 -23.99 20.35
N PRO A 152 15.05 -23.10 19.64
CA PRO A 152 15.70 -22.09 18.82
C PRO A 152 16.71 -21.35 19.68
N THR A 153 17.96 -21.44 19.28
CA THR A 153 19.04 -20.72 19.94
C THR A 153 19.51 -19.73 18.90
N ILE A 154 19.52 -18.44 19.24
CA ILE A 154 20.00 -17.39 18.34
C ILE A 154 21.45 -17.72 18.00
N PHE A 155 21.67 -18.28 16.81
CA PHE A 155 22.99 -18.57 16.28
C PHE A 155 23.59 -17.30 15.66
N THR A 156 23.69 -16.25 16.46
CA THR A 156 24.57 -15.10 16.19
C THR A 156 25.34 -14.70 17.45
N LYS A 157 25.91 -15.66 18.19
CA LYS A 157 27.11 -15.34 18.98
C LYS A 157 28.30 -15.17 18.03
N TYR A 158 28.33 -14.05 17.30
CA TYR A 158 29.56 -13.61 16.64
C TYR A 158 30.47 -13.04 17.74
N ASN A 159 31.32 -13.90 18.31
CA ASN A 159 32.25 -13.50 19.35
C ASN A 159 33.39 -12.72 18.69
N TYR A 160 33.27 -11.39 18.62
CA TYR A 160 34.27 -10.47 18.07
C TYR A 160 35.69 -10.73 18.64
N TYR A 161 35.74 -11.31 19.85
CA TYR A 161 36.94 -11.79 20.52
C TYR A 161 37.76 -12.82 19.71
N GLU A 162 37.12 -13.78 19.05
CA GLU A 162 37.79 -14.83 18.27
C GLU A 162 38.41 -14.28 16.99
N GLU A 163 37.78 -13.27 16.38
CA GLU A 163 38.28 -12.63 15.17
C GLU A 163 39.46 -11.69 15.47
N GLN A 164 39.43 -10.97 16.59
CA GLN A 164 40.57 -10.16 17.06
C GLN A 164 41.80 -11.01 17.40
N LEU A 165 41.59 -12.20 17.98
CA LEU A 165 42.65 -13.20 18.18
C LEU A 165 43.23 -13.71 16.86
N ARG A 166 42.39 -13.98 15.85
CA ARG A 166 42.84 -14.37 14.50
C ARG A 166 43.56 -13.25 13.75
N ARG A 167 43.25 -11.98 14.04
CA ARG A 167 43.88 -10.79 13.43
C ARG A 167 45.08 -10.24 14.23
N GLY A 168 45.49 -10.90 15.31
CA GLY A 168 46.70 -10.55 16.07
C GLY A 168 46.60 -9.30 16.96
N MET A 169 45.39 -8.85 17.29
CA MET A 169 45.18 -7.70 18.19
C MET A 169 45.35 -8.14 19.66
N GLY A 170 46.20 -7.42 20.42
CA GLY A 170 46.64 -7.82 21.76
C GLY A 170 45.60 -7.72 22.89
N ARG A 171 45.89 -8.41 24.01
CA ARG A 171 45.02 -8.64 25.19
C ARG A 171 44.49 -7.40 25.95
N SER A 172 44.91 -6.16 25.64
CA SER A 172 44.63 -4.98 26.48
C SER A 172 43.35 -4.21 26.14
N ASN A 173 42.64 -4.55 25.05
CA ASN A 173 41.43 -3.84 24.62
C ASN A 173 40.27 -4.83 24.43
N LYS A 174 39.89 -5.54 25.50
CA LYS A 174 38.70 -6.38 25.47
C LYS A 174 37.46 -5.48 25.40
N ILE A 175 36.81 -5.46 24.24
CA ILE A 175 35.48 -4.88 24.04
C ILE A 175 34.62 -6.03 23.55
N THR A 176 33.58 -6.39 24.30
CA THR A 176 32.65 -7.46 23.91
C THR A 176 31.42 -6.83 23.24
N GLY A 177 31.32 -6.99 21.92
CA GLY A 177 30.10 -6.67 21.17
C GLY A 177 29.32 -7.96 20.85
N ARG A 178 27.99 -7.93 20.98
CA ARG A 178 27.09 -9.00 20.53
C ARG A 178 26.25 -8.49 19.36
N PHE A 179 26.01 -9.35 18.36
CA PHE A 179 24.99 -9.12 17.32
C PHE A 179 23.79 -10.00 17.63
N LEU A 180 22.67 -9.39 18.00
CA LEU A 180 21.44 -10.14 18.20
C LEU A 180 20.36 -9.54 17.31
N TYR A 181 19.78 -10.42 16.51
CA TYR A 181 18.57 -10.14 15.74
C TYR A 181 17.33 -10.09 16.65
N ASP A 182 17.48 -10.39 17.94
CA ASP A 182 16.44 -10.19 18.95
C ASP A 182 16.58 -8.79 19.56
N VAL A 183 15.48 -8.05 19.60
CA VAL A 183 15.43 -6.66 20.05
C VAL A 183 15.28 -6.68 21.58
N GLY A 184 16.26 -6.08 22.26
CA GLY A 184 16.33 -6.08 23.73
C GLY A 184 17.73 -6.36 24.30
N GLU A 185 18.70 -6.76 23.47
CA GLU A 185 20.12 -6.72 23.85
C GLU A 185 20.83 -5.50 23.24
N ALA A 186 21.85 -4.99 23.94
CA ALA A 186 22.56 -3.77 23.57
C ALA A 186 23.28 -3.90 22.20
N LEU A 187 23.14 -2.89 21.33
CA LEU A 187 24.00 -2.69 20.13
C LEU A 187 25.48 -2.61 20.52
N PHE A 188 25.74 -2.03 21.69
CA PHE A 188 27.07 -1.82 22.23
C PHE A 188 26.99 -1.80 23.75
N GLU A 189 27.92 -2.48 24.41
CA GLU A 189 28.04 -2.48 25.87
C GLU A 189 29.52 -2.33 26.24
N LEU A 190 29.80 -1.46 27.20
CA LEU A 190 31.11 -1.37 27.84
C LEU A 190 31.24 -2.44 28.92
N GLU A 191 32.45 -2.97 29.13
CA GLU A 191 32.73 -3.83 30.27
C GLU A 191 32.35 -3.12 31.58
N GLU A 192 31.77 -3.85 32.54
CA GLU A 192 31.27 -3.29 33.81
C GLU A 192 32.35 -2.51 34.59
N GLU A 193 33.62 -2.84 34.38
CA GLU A 193 34.77 -2.23 35.05
C GLU A 193 35.30 -0.96 34.32
N LEU A 194 34.83 -0.66 33.10
CA LEU A 194 35.33 0.45 32.30
C LEU A 194 34.58 1.76 32.62
N VAL A 195 35.33 2.80 33.02
CA VAL A 195 34.79 4.13 33.32
C VAL A 195 35.18 5.13 32.22
N LEU A 196 34.19 5.75 31.58
CA LEU A 196 34.39 6.88 30.70
C LEU A 196 34.63 8.14 31.53
N ASN A 197 35.78 8.77 31.37
CA ASN A 197 36.14 9.95 32.15
C ASN A 197 35.60 11.24 31.51
N ALA A 198 35.24 12.20 32.36
CA ALA A 198 34.81 13.53 31.95
C ALA A 198 35.82 14.20 31.00
N GLY A 199 35.32 14.86 29.95
CA GLY A 199 36.14 15.66 29.02
C GLY A 199 36.96 14.86 28.01
N LYS A 200 36.82 13.52 27.99
CA LYS A 200 37.43 12.66 26.96
C LYS A 200 36.40 12.18 25.95
N THR A 201 36.86 11.96 24.71
CA THR A 201 36.08 11.31 23.65
C THR A 201 36.67 9.93 23.40
N TYR A 202 35.83 8.90 23.46
CA TYR A 202 36.19 7.52 23.23
C TYR A 202 35.59 7.07 21.91
N THR A 203 36.41 6.51 21.01
CA THR A 203 35.99 6.09 19.68
C THR A 203 36.14 4.59 19.52
N PHE A 204 35.11 3.95 18.98
CA PHE A 204 34.98 2.51 18.84
C PHE A 204 34.67 2.16 17.38
N PRO A 205 35.46 1.25 16.75
CA PRO A 205 35.07 0.68 15.47
C PRO A 205 33.90 -0.28 15.69
N VAL A 206 32.80 -0.08 14.97
CA VAL A 206 31.56 -0.84 15.11
C VAL A 206 31.00 -1.19 13.73
N SER A 207 29.99 -2.06 13.67
CA SER A 207 29.30 -2.39 12.42
C SER A 207 27.81 -2.54 12.67
N PHE A 208 27.10 -1.44 12.93
CA PHE A 208 25.65 -1.49 13.14
C PHE A 208 24.90 -1.41 11.81
N ASP A 209 23.77 -2.11 11.70
CA ASP A 209 22.74 -1.84 10.70
C ASP A 209 21.48 -1.35 11.42
N LEU A 210 21.20 -0.06 11.27
CA LEU A 210 20.06 0.62 11.87
C LEU A 210 18.87 0.72 10.92
N SER A 211 18.86 -0.05 9.83
CA SER A 211 17.70 -0.12 8.94
C SER A 211 16.50 -0.70 9.72
N GLY A 212 15.34 -0.03 9.61
CA GLY A 212 14.11 -0.44 10.32
C GLY A 212 14.16 -0.19 11.84
N CYS A 213 14.93 0.79 12.31
CA CYS A 213 14.84 1.27 13.70
C CYS A 213 14.11 2.60 13.77
N SER A 214 13.38 2.83 14.86
CA SER A 214 12.83 4.17 15.18
C SER A 214 13.83 5.06 15.93
N GLY A 215 14.82 4.47 16.60
CA GLY A 215 15.79 5.21 17.41
C GLY A 215 16.90 4.36 18.00
N PHE A 216 17.66 4.93 18.94
CA PHE A 216 18.51 4.20 19.88
C PHE A 216 18.44 4.84 21.27
N ALA A 217 18.72 4.03 22.30
CA ALA A 217 18.76 4.48 23.68
C ALA A 217 20.16 4.33 24.23
N LEU A 218 20.51 5.23 25.15
CA LEU A 218 21.72 5.12 25.94
C LEU A 218 21.33 4.88 27.40
N GLU A 219 21.88 3.82 27.99
CA GLU A 219 21.87 3.55 29.43
C GLU A 219 23.28 3.71 29.98
N GLY A 220 23.40 4.28 31.18
CA GLY A 220 24.66 4.35 31.89
C GLY A 220 24.46 4.79 33.33
N ILE A 221 25.40 4.39 34.20
CA ILE A 221 25.39 4.76 35.62
C ILE A 221 26.36 5.91 35.82
N CYS A 222 25.83 7.05 36.26
CA CYS A 222 26.66 8.20 36.62
C CYS A 222 27.17 8.06 38.06
N ASP A 223 28.49 8.15 38.24
CA ASP A 223 29.14 8.09 39.56
C ASP A 223 29.12 9.44 40.29
N LEU A 224 27.94 10.04 40.39
CA LEU A 224 27.71 11.14 41.33
C LEU A 224 27.51 10.54 42.73
N GLU A 225 28.15 11.11 43.75
CA GLU A 225 28.05 10.63 45.13
C GLU A 225 26.58 10.42 45.53
N SER A 226 26.26 9.18 45.90
CA SER A 226 24.91 8.68 46.20
C SER A 226 24.17 9.52 47.23
N ILE A 227 22.90 9.87 46.97
CA ILE A 227 21.94 10.30 48.00
C ILE A 227 21.22 9.02 48.49
N PRO A 228 21.49 8.52 49.71
CA PRO A 228 21.08 7.16 50.10
C PRO A 228 19.59 6.93 50.38
N ASP A 229 18.79 7.99 50.49
CA ASP A 229 17.42 7.93 51.04
C ASP A 229 16.30 8.32 50.05
N ASP A 230 16.55 8.27 48.74
CA ASP A 230 15.53 8.57 47.72
C ASP A 230 14.78 7.28 47.26
N PRO A 231 13.47 7.15 47.52
CA PRO A 231 12.66 6.01 47.04
C PRO A 231 12.64 5.86 45.51
N ALA A 232 12.87 6.94 44.75
CA ALA A 232 13.00 6.91 43.30
C ALA A 232 14.28 6.16 42.86
N PHE A 233 15.36 6.26 43.65
CA PHE A 233 16.63 5.57 43.41
C PHE A 233 16.53 4.05 43.64
N GLN A 234 15.68 3.60 44.56
CA GLN A 234 15.46 2.16 44.80
C GLN A 234 14.49 1.51 43.80
N THR A 235 13.69 2.31 43.08
CA THR A 235 12.68 1.85 42.12
C THR A 235 13.06 2.09 40.65
N GLY A 236 14.13 2.85 40.38
CA GLY A 236 14.62 3.14 39.03
C GLY A 236 13.72 4.12 38.25
N ALA A 237 12.85 4.86 38.92
CA ALA A 237 11.87 5.74 38.30
C ALA A 237 12.32 7.22 38.41
N TYR A 238 12.93 7.74 37.34
CA TYR A 238 13.26 9.18 37.23
C TYR A 238 12.39 9.84 36.15
N THR A 239 11.83 11.00 36.48
CA THR A 239 11.19 11.88 35.51
C THR A 239 12.25 12.62 34.69
N ALA A 240 12.00 12.83 33.39
CA ALA A 240 12.91 13.53 32.49
C ALA A 240 12.81 15.06 32.59
N GLU A 241 11.96 15.59 33.49
CA GLU A 241 12.00 17.01 33.81
C GLU A 241 13.19 17.29 34.71
N GLY A 242 14.16 18.01 34.15
CA GLY A 242 15.18 18.70 34.91
C GLY A 242 14.61 19.79 35.83
N SER A 243 13.61 19.49 36.67
CA SER A 243 13.43 20.21 37.93
C SER A 243 14.59 19.81 38.83
N VAL A 244 15.69 20.53 38.67
CA VAL A 244 16.82 20.54 39.60
C VAL A 244 16.29 20.93 40.98
N PHE A 245 15.94 19.95 41.80
CA PHE A 245 15.99 20.15 43.24
C PHE A 245 17.45 20.07 43.66
N SER A 246 18.05 21.25 43.81
CA SER A 246 19.36 21.53 44.39
C SER A 246 20.61 21.12 43.57
N GLY A 247 21.19 22.10 42.88
CA GLY A 247 22.65 22.34 42.86
C GLY A 247 23.63 21.34 42.24
N ALA A 248 23.21 20.16 41.76
CA ALA A 248 24.11 19.20 41.11
C ALA A 248 23.96 19.24 39.58
N SER A 249 25.04 19.59 38.89
CA SER A 249 25.14 19.51 37.43
C SER A 249 25.00 18.06 36.96
N GLY A 250 23.90 17.72 36.28
CA GLY A 250 23.74 16.41 35.63
C GLY A 250 24.85 16.12 34.61
N ALA A 251 25.20 14.85 34.43
CA ALA A 251 26.22 14.43 33.47
C ALA A 251 25.66 14.50 32.06
N ARG A 252 26.39 15.02 31.08
CA ARG A 252 25.96 15.10 29.68
C ARG A 252 26.79 14.13 28.85
N ALA A 253 26.14 13.22 28.11
CA ALA A 253 26.77 12.34 27.14
C ALA A 253 26.54 12.86 25.72
N ILE A 254 27.59 12.89 24.91
CA ILE A 254 27.58 13.25 23.49
C ILE A 254 27.90 11.98 22.72
N VAL A 255 27.00 11.55 21.85
CA VAL A 255 27.14 10.36 21.02
C VAL A 255 27.30 10.79 19.58
N THR A 256 28.29 10.24 18.88
CA THR A 256 28.51 10.47 17.44
C THR A 256 28.59 9.14 16.71
N LEU A 257 27.73 8.95 15.71
CA LEU A 257 27.75 7.80 14.80
C LEU A 257 28.33 8.25 13.45
N ARG A 258 29.14 7.41 12.80
CA ARG A 258 29.68 7.70 11.46
C ARG A 258 29.56 6.55 10.48
N ARG A 259 29.47 6.93 9.21
CA ARG A 259 29.67 6.07 8.05
C ARG A 259 30.47 6.81 7.00
N ASP A 260 31.66 6.34 6.69
CA ASP A 260 32.56 6.99 5.74
C ASP A 260 32.73 8.50 6.07
N SER A 261 32.37 9.42 5.17
CA SER A 261 32.41 10.87 5.40
C SER A 261 31.21 11.45 6.17
N ASN A 262 30.13 10.68 6.34
CA ASN A 262 28.89 11.14 6.98
C ASN A 262 28.95 10.92 8.50
N ARG A 263 28.37 11.86 9.26
CA ARG A 263 28.29 11.78 10.73
C ARG A 263 26.94 12.26 11.25
N PHE A 264 26.52 11.69 12.35
CA PHE A 264 25.37 12.13 13.14
C PHE A 264 25.83 12.31 14.59
N THR A 265 25.59 13.47 15.18
CA THR A 265 26.00 13.79 16.55
C THR A 265 24.79 14.25 17.35
N THR A 266 24.60 13.67 18.53
CA THR A 266 23.53 14.00 19.45
C THR A 266 24.06 14.05 20.89
N ALA A 267 23.31 14.68 21.81
CA ALA A 267 23.70 14.80 23.20
C ALA A 267 22.50 14.66 24.13
N ALA A 268 22.72 14.08 25.31
CA ALA A 268 21.70 13.91 26.33
C ALA A 268 22.23 14.16 27.75
N SER A 269 21.35 14.61 28.63
CA SER A 269 21.61 14.77 30.06
C SER A 269 21.19 13.50 30.81
N LEU A 270 22.07 13.00 31.66
CA LEU A 270 21.94 11.79 32.47
C LEU A 270 21.79 12.17 33.95
N SER A 271 20.83 11.55 34.64
CA SER A 271 20.63 11.63 36.09
C SER A 271 21.30 10.46 36.83
N PRO A 272 21.48 10.50 38.16
CA PRO A 272 21.95 9.32 38.92
C PRO A 272 20.89 8.20 38.91
N GLY A 273 21.29 6.92 38.83
CA GLY A 273 20.38 5.78 39.10
C GLY A 273 19.72 5.07 37.92
N THR A 274 20.37 5.05 36.74
CA THR A 274 19.91 4.45 35.47
C THR A 274 19.02 5.41 34.68
N ASN A 275 19.46 5.83 33.48
CA ASN A 275 18.62 6.62 32.57
C ASN A 275 18.68 6.03 31.18
N MET A 276 17.51 5.85 30.57
CA MET A 276 17.35 5.57 29.15
C MET A 276 16.98 6.88 28.45
N LEU A 277 17.80 7.33 27.49
CA LEU A 277 17.50 8.52 26.68
C LEU A 277 17.30 8.15 25.22
N TYR A 278 16.17 8.60 24.65
CA TYR A 278 15.76 8.33 23.28
C TYR A 278 16.46 9.27 22.28
N PHE A 279 17.02 8.69 21.22
CA PHE A 279 17.54 9.43 20.07
C PHE A 279 16.87 8.97 18.79
N ASP A 280 16.33 9.90 18.01
CA ASP A 280 15.65 9.64 16.75
C ASP A 280 16.66 9.45 15.61
N ILE A 281 16.64 8.29 14.96
CA ILE A 281 17.53 8.04 13.82
C ILE A 281 16.99 8.57 12.49
N ASN A 282 15.73 9.03 12.43
CA ASN A 282 15.19 9.68 11.23
C ASN A 282 15.87 11.03 10.93
N GLU A 283 16.73 11.51 11.84
CA GLU A 283 17.62 12.65 11.62
C GLU A 283 18.96 12.26 10.96
N MET A 284 19.23 10.97 10.76
CA MET A 284 20.44 10.44 10.10
C MET A 284 20.28 10.31 8.59
N SER A 285 21.36 10.56 7.83
CA SER A 285 21.42 10.34 6.38
C SER A 285 21.97 8.97 5.97
N PHE A 286 22.16 8.06 6.92
CA PHE A 286 22.75 6.73 6.72
C PHE A 286 22.20 5.73 7.76
N SER A 287 22.03 4.47 7.38
CA SER A 287 21.55 3.40 8.28
C SER A 287 22.65 2.48 8.80
N ARG A 288 23.73 2.29 8.03
CA ARG A 288 24.88 1.47 8.46
C ARG A 288 25.93 2.32 9.17
N VAL A 289 26.37 1.91 10.35
CA VAL A 289 27.35 2.64 11.17
C VAL A 289 28.66 1.87 11.22
N SER A 290 29.77 2.53 10.91
CA SER A 290 31.13 1.97 10.97
C SER A 290 31.95 2.45 12.18
N GLU A 291 31.52 3.53 12.84
CA GLU A 291 32.22 4.09 14.00
C GLU A 291 31.23 4.75 14.97
N LEU A 292 31.47 4.54 16.27
CA LEU A 292 30.76 5.16 17.39
C LEU A 292 31.76 5.96 18.23
N SER A 293 31.48 7.23 18.52
CA SER A 293 32.22 8.04 19.50
C SER A 293 31.31 8.47 20.64
N VAL A 294 31.82 8.41 21.87
CA VAL A 294 31.12 8.85 23.09
C VAL A 294 32.00 9.80 23.88
N SER A 295 31.45 10.96 24.26
CA SER A 295 32.08 11.93 25.15
C SER A 295 31.16 12.24 26.32
N VAL A 296 31.70 12.38 27.54
CA VAL A 296 30.88 12.63 28.73
C VAL A 296 31.38 13.84 29.52
N THR A 297 30.49 14.59 30.17
CA THR A 297 30.85 15.73 31.04
C THR A 297 31.03 15.35 32.51
N ALA A 298 30.67 14.13 32.91
CA ALA A 298 30.99 13.51 34.20
C ALA A 298 31.34 12.02 34.00
N PRO A 299 32.00 11.35 34.96
CA PRO A 299 32.31 9.94 34.86
C PRO A 299 31.07 9.05 34.67
N LEU A 300 31.17 8.08 33.75
CA LEU A 300 30.08 7.17 33.39
C LEU A 300 30.58 5.73 33.33
N ARG A 301 29.89 4.79 33.98
CA ARG A 301 30.16 3.33 33.95
C ARG A 301 28.98 2.55 33.38
N SER A 302 29.23 1.29 33.02
CA SER A 302 28.22 0.35 32.51
C SER A 302 27.40 0.91 31.34
N LEU A 303 28.08 1.60 30.40
CA LEU A 303 27.41 2.21 29.25
C LEU A 303 26.85 1.14 28.31
N LYS A 304 25.56 1.25 27.97
CA LYS A 304 24.90 0.41 26.98
C LYS A 304 24.20 1.28 25.96
N LEU A 305 24.39 0.98 24.68
CA LEU A 305 23.63 1.54 23.58
C LEU A 305 22.64 0.47 23.14
N PHE A 306 21.35 0.76 23.19
CA PHE A 306 20.30 -0.13 22.72
C PHE A 306 19.78 0.31 21.37
N LYS A 307 19.53 -0.65 20.49
CA LYS A 307 18.69 -0.41 19.31
C LYS A 307 17.27 -0.19 19.82
N LEU A 308 16.71 1.00 19.58
CA LEU A 308 15.30 1.22 19.89
C LEU A 308 14.48 0.90 18.67
N ASN A 309 13.84 -0.26 18.77
CA ASN A 309 12.46 -0.39 18.31
C ASN A 309 11.49 -0.19 19.49
N VAL A 310 11.99 0.24 20.68
CA VAL A 310 11.47 -0.17 22.00
C VAL A 310 10.41 0.77 22.60
N LEU A 311 10.08 1.88 21.96
CA LEU A 311 8.76 2.51 22.19
C LEU A 311 7.70 1.86 21.30
N ASP A 312 7.83 0.56 21.06
CA ASP A 312 6.79 -0.18 20.36
C ASP A 312 5.55 -0.17 21.23
N ASN A 313 4.66 0.75 20.88
CA ASN A 313 3.25 0.85 21.19
C ASN A 313 2.51 -0.51 21.23
N TYR A 314 3.07 -1.59 20.66
CA TYR A 314 2.56 -2.96 20.69
C TYR A 314 3.30 -3.92 21.66
N PHE A 315 4.12 -3.38 22.56
CA PHE A 315 4.88 -4.07 23.62
C PHE A 315 5.66 -5.31 23.16
N ARG A 316 6.24 -5.32 21.95
CA ARG A 316 6.85 -6.50 21.33
C ARG A 316 8.12 -7.05 22.00
N TYR A 317 8.59 -6.45 23.10
CA TYR A 317 9.89 -6.75 23.73
C TYR A 317 9.80 -6.86 25.26
N ARG A 318 10.81 -7.49 25.88
CA ARG A 318 10.93 -7.58 27.34
C ARG A 318 11.67 -6.35 27.93
N GLY A 319 11.43 -6.04 29.20
CA GLY A 319 12.08 -4.92 29.88
C GLY A 319 11.47 -3.54 29.59
N GLN A 320 10.24 -3.50 29.07
CA GLN A 320 9.56 -2.25 28.73
C GLN A 320 9.10 -1.44 29.96
N GLU A 321 8.98 -2.07 31.11
CA GLU A 321 8.67 -1.42 32.38
C GLU A 321 9.68 -0.33 32.75
N HIS A 322 10.94 -0.43 32.28
CA HIS A 322 11.98 0.57 32.55
C HIS A 322 11.76 1.92 31.85
N PHE A 323 10.83 2.00 30.89
CA PHE A 323 10.52 3.26 30.18
C PHE A 323 9.40 4.06 30.84
N TYR A 324 8.69 3.49 31.82
CA TYR A 324 7.54 4.12 32.45
C TYR A 324 7.80 4.38 33.92
N THR A 325 7.32 5.50 34.41
CA THR A 325 7.29 5.80 35.83
C THR A 325 5.95 5.35 36.39
N PHE A 326 5.97 4.51 37.43
CA PHE A 326 4.74 4.05 38.09
C PHE A 326 4.77 4.37 39.58
N SER A 327 3.74 5.06 40.07
CA SER A 327 3.58 5.43 41.47
C SER A 327 2.35 4.76 42.10
N GLY A 328 2.38 4.56 43.42
CA GLY A 328 1.24 4.02 44.17
C GLY A 328 0.98 2.52 43.99
N GLY A 329 1.93 1.77 43.43
CA GLY A 329 1.82 0.32 43.18
C GLY A 329 3.13 -0.32 42.75
N MET A 330 3.04 -1.47 42.06
CA MET A 330 4.20 -2.16 41.46
C MET A 330 4.01 -2.34 39.96
N LEU A 331 5.05 -2.06 39.19
CA LEU A 331 5.11 -2.25 37.74
C LEU A 331 5.98 -3.47 37.43
N SER A 332 5.54 -4.28 36.48
CA SER A 332 6.29 -5.44 35.99
C SER A 332 5.91 -5.75 34.54
N GLU A 333 6.82 -6.31 33.76
CA GLU A 333 6.50 -6.86 32.45
C GLU A 333 6.30 -8.38 32.54
N GLU A 334 5.24 -8.87 31.88
CA GLU A 334 4.99 -10.29 31.73
C GLU A 334 4.48 -10.57 30.31
N SER A 335 5.20 -11.40 29.56
CA SER A 335 4.79 -11.89 28.24
C SER A 335 4.38 -10.77 27.27
N TYR A 336 5.21 -9.74 27.14
CA TYR A 336 4.96 -8.63 26.20
C TYR A 336 3.74 -7.78 26.61
N THR A 337 3.47 -7.69 27.91
CA THR A 337 2.43 -6.84 28.49
C THR A 337 2.95 -6.14 29.73
N LEU A 338 2.43 -4.94 29.99
CA LEU A 338 2.79 -4.16 31.17
C LEU A 338 1.74 -4.38 32.26
N ARG A 339 2.14 -5.04 33.34
CA ARG A 339 1.29 -5.33 34.50
C ARG A 339 1.48 -4.27 35.58
N CYS A 340 0.42 -3.52 35.84
CA CYS A 340 0.33 -2.53 36.91
C CYS A 340 -0.47 -3.13 38.08
N LYS A 341 0.21 -3.45 39.17
CA LYS A 341 -0.42 -3.90 40.42
C LYS A 341 -0.80 -2.69 41.26
N LEU A 342 -2.11 -2.43 41.34
CA LEU A 342 -2.68 -1.25 41.98
C LEU A 342 -2.81 -1.42 43.49
N SER A 343 -2.46 -0.38 44.26
CA SER A 343 -2.64 -0.31 45.71
C SER A 343 -3.18 1.04 46.18
N GLY A 344 -4.34 1.44 45.65
CA GLY A 344 -4.96 2.73 45.91
C GLY A 344 -4.88 3.65 44.70
N ALA A 345 -4.54 4.93 44.90
CA ALA A 345 -4.29 5.86 43.81
C ALA A 345 -2.94 5.53 43.16
N CYS A 346 -2.94 5.33 41.85
CA CYS A 346 -1.75 5.00 41.07
C CYS A 346 -1.65 5.89 39.83
N GLU A 347 -0.43 6.17 39.42
CA GLU A 347 -0.16 6.91 38.19
C GLU A 347 0.92 6.19 37.36
N LEU A 348 0.67 6.01 36.07
CA LEU A 348 1.62 5.51 35.08
C LEU A 348 1.96 6.62 34.08
N GLU A 349 3.21 7.05 34.05
CA GLU A 349 3.70 8.07 33.14
C GLU A 349 4.51 7.48 32.01
N SER A 350 4.27 7.96 30.79
CA SER A 350 5.14 7.71 29.64
C SER A 350 6.48 8.42 29.81
N PRO A 351 7.54 8.03 29.07
CA PRO A 351 8.72 8.86 28.97
C PRO A 351 8.40 10.18 28.26
N VAL A 352 9.28 11.18 28.43
CA VAL A 352 9.18 12.44 27.68
C VAL A 352 9.64 12.21 26.24
N PHE A 353 8.78 12.52 25.29
CA PHE A 353 9.05 12.41 23.87
C PHE A 353 9.85 13.61 23.36
N PRO A 354 10.77 13.42 22.40
CA PRO A 354 11.58 14.50 21.85
C PRO A 354 10.73 15.48 21.01
N ASP A 355 11.02 16.78 21.08
CA ASP A 355 10.35 17.80 20.26
C ASP A 355 10.84 17.84 18.80
N THR A 356 10.44 16.86 18.00
CA THR A 356 10.85 16.73 16.58
C THR A 356 9.69 16.24 15.72
N SER A 357 9.62 16.73 14.47
CA SER A 357 8.61 16.31 13.50
C SER A 357 8.89 15.00 12.78
N LYS A 358 10.01 14.38 13.12
CA LYS A 358 10.45 13.12 12.54
C LYS A 358 10.22 11.91 13.45
N SER A 359 9.69 12.12 14.66
CA SER A 359 9.39 11.04 15.59
C SER A 359 7.97 10.53 15.41
N VAL A 360 7.79 9.20 15.49
CA VAL A 360 6.45 8.57 15.52
C VAL A 360 5.77 8.64 16.89
N TYR A 361 6.45 9.18 17.91
CA TYR A 361 5.97 9.24 19.30
C TYR A 361 5.59 10.65 19.77
N ASN A 362 6.11 11.68 19.11
CA ASN A 362 5.70 13.06 19.34
C ASN A 362 4.76 13.49 18.22
N MET A 363 3.48 13.63 18.53
CA MET A 363 2.44 13.86 17.54
C MET A 363 1.83 15.28 17.63
N ARG A 364 1.57 15.92 16.49
CA ARG A 364 0.77 17.16 16.41
C ARG A 364 -0.68 16.89 16.78
N MET A 365 -1.11 17.46 17.89
CA MET A 365 -2.31 17.09 18.64
C MET A 365 -3.65 17.45 17.96
N PRO A 366 -3.78 18.54 17.18
CA PRO A 366 -5.00 18.73 16.37
C PRO A 366 -5.20 17.66 15.28
N ARG A 367 -4.14 16.93 14.93
CA ARG A 367 -4.16 15.89 13.90
C ARG A 367 -4.29 14.52 14.55
N ARG A 368 -3.30 14.10 15.34
CA ARG A 368 -3.27 12.82 16.05
C ARG A 368 -3.96 12.98 17.41
N ASN A 369 -5.27 13.16 17.34
CA ASN A 369 -6.08 13.59 18.46
C ASN A 369 -6.54 12.45 19.38
N THR A 370 -6.22 11.19 19.13
CA THR A 370 -6.75 10.07 19.92
C THR A 370 -5.65 9.15 20.43
N VAL A 371 -5.62 8.90 21.74
CA VAL A 371 -4.83 7.81 22.32
C VAL A 371 -5.69 6.56 22.39
N PHE A 372 -5.31 5.53 21.65
CA PHE A 372 -5.92 4.21 21.68
C PHE A 372 -5.17 3.35 22.68
N ILE A 373 -5.86 2.63 23.57
CA ILE A 373 -5.22 1.74 24.56
C ILE A 373 -5.97 0.41 24.59
N VAL A 374 -5.25 -0.70 24.60
CA VAL A 374 -5.81 -2.02 24.86
C VAL A 374 -5.31 -2.56 26.18
N LEU A 375 -6.24 -2.86 27.08
CA LEU A 375 -5.91 -3.36 28.42
C LEU A 375 -6.93 -4.37 28.94
N LYS A 376 -6.50 -5.15 29.94
CA LYS A 376 -7.36 -5.96 30.82
C LYS A 376 -7.47 -5.28 32.17
N ASN A 377 -8.68 -5.23 32.70
CA ASN A 377 -8.92 -4.71 34.04
C ASN A 377 -9.38 -5.85 34.97
N LEU A 378 -8.45 -6.37 35.78
CA LEU A 378 -8.72 -7.35 36.83
C LEU A 378 -8.85 -6.69 38.20
N SER A 379 -8.71 -5.37 38.26
CA SER A 379 -8.75 -4.55 39.47
C SER A 379 -10.17 -4.07 39.82
N THR A 380 -10.28 -3.31 40.92
CA THR A 380 -11.48 -2.56 41.31
C THR A 380 -11.57 -1.17 40.69
N ALA A 381 -10.59 -0.74 39.89
CA ALA A 381 -10.62 0.57 39.23
C ALA A 381 -11.78 0.63 38.23
N ALA A 382 -12.63 1.65 38.36
CA ALA A 382 -13.81 1.85 37.52
C ALA A 382 -13.60 2.94 36.45
N ARG A 383 -12.53 3.73 36.55
CA ARG A 383 -12.22 4.84 35.65
C ARG A 383 -10.73 4.94 35.41
N LEU A 384 -10.38 5.41 34.23
CA LEU A 384 -9.02 5.72 33.82
C LEU A 384 -9.01 7.13 33.26
N ARG A 385 -8.16 7.98 33.82
CA ARG A 385 -7.95 9.34 33.32
C ARG A 385 -6.61 9.44 32.63
N LEU A 386 -6.62 9.95 31.42
CA LEU A 386 -5.42 10.26 30.66
C LEU A 386 -5.18 11.76 30.72
N TYR A 387 -4.12 12.16 31.41
CA TYR A 387 -3.56 13.51 31.32
C TYR A 387 -2.50 13.54 30.24
N TYR A 388 -2.35 14.68 29.57
CA TYR A 388 -1.29 14.87 28.59
C TYR A 388 -0.74 16.28 28.66
N ARG A 389 0.49 16.44 28.18
CA ARG A 389 1.15 17.73 28.02
C ARG A 389 1.65 17.90 26.61
N THR A 390 1.66 19.14 26.17
CA THR A 390 2.09 19.51 24.84
C THR A 390 3.10 20.64 24.88
N THR A 391 3.74 20.92 23.75
CA THR A 391 4.62 22.09 23.61
C THR A 391 3.93 23.42 23.90
N LEU A 392 2.60 23.51 23.75
CA LEU A 392 1.82 24.72 24.08
C LEU A 392 1.18 24.66 25.45
N HIS A 393 0.99 23.46 25.99
CA HIS A 393 0.46 23.24 27.33
C HIS A 393 1.38 22.29 28.11
N PRO A 394 2.49 22.81 28.67
CA PRO A 394 3.54 21.98 29.25
C PRO A 394 3.17 21.36 30.60
N GLU A 395 2.11 21.84 31.26
CA GLU A 395 1.69 21.36 32.57
C GLU A 395 0.54 20.35 32.45
N TYR A 396 0.54 19.34 33.34
CA TYR A 396 -0.65 18.52 33.54
C TYR A 396 -1.72 19.32 34.27
N CYS A 397 -2.91 19.43 33.67
CA CYS A 397 -4.07 20.07 34.28
C CYS A 397 -5.36 19.34 33.90
N GLU A 398 -6.45 19.64 34.60
CA GLU A 398 -7.77 19.07 34.33
C GLU A 398 -8.26 19.36 32.91
N GLU A 399 -7.92 20.53 32.37
CA GLU A 399 -8.28 20.98 31.02
C GLU A 399 -7.62 20.17 29.91
N ASN A 400 -6.51 19.47 30.21
CA ASN A 400 -5.77 18.62 29.28
C ASN A 400 -5.84 17.15 29.72
N SER A 401 -7.06 16.72 30.02
CA SER A 401 -7.33 15.36 30.43
C SER A 401 -8.62 14.82 29.86
N VAL A 402 -8.63 13.52 29.54
CA VAL A 402 -9.80 12.78 29.09
C VAL A 402 -9.98 11.57 30.00
N GLU A 403 -11.20 11.36 30.49
CA GLU A 403 -11.54 10.23 31.34
C GLU A 403 -12.41 9.23 30.57
N ALA A 404 -12.14 7.94 30.77
CA ALA A 404 -12.94 6.85 30.26
C ALA A 404 -13.35 5.91 31.39
N GLU A 405 -14.55 5.33 31.28
CA GLU A 405 -14.99 4.26 32.18
C GLU A 405 -14.23 2.97 31.86
N LEU A 406 -13.79 2.25 32.90
CA LEU A 406 -13.10 0.98 32.78
C LEU A 406 -14.05 -0.18 33.07
N ILE A 407 -14.10 -1.14 32.16
CA ILE A 407 -14.88 -2.36 32.32
C ILE A 407 -14.00 -3.42 32.95
N ARG A 408 -14.40 -3.94 34.12
CA ARG A 408 -13.72 -5.08 34.74
C ARG A 408 -13.95 -6.33 33.90
N SER A 409 -12.88 -6.88 33.34
CA SER A 409 -12.94 -7.95 32.34
C SER A 409 -11.65 -8.78 32.33
N PRO A 410 -11.73 -10.12 32.25
CA PRO A 410 -10.57 -10.97 32.01
C PRO A 410 -10.08 -10.93 30.55
N GLU A 411 -10.90 -10.40 29.64
CA GLU A 411 -10.58 -10.19 28.23
C GLU A 411 -10.00 -8.80 27.98
N PHE A 412 -9.12 -8.69 26.98
CA PHE A 412 -8.60 -7.40 26.52
C PHE A 412 -9.73 -6.56 25.92
N LYS A 413 -9.71 -5.26 26.22
CA LYS A 413 -10.67 -4.27 25.71
C LYS A 413 -9.91 -3.06 25.17
N ALA A 414 -10.38 -2.54 24.05
CA ALA A 414 -9.93 -1.29 23.45
C ALA A 414 -10.64 -0.10 24.11
N TYR A 415 -9.89 0.98 24.31
CA TYR A 415 -10.34 2.26 24.83
C TYR A 415 -9.79 3.38 23.96
N TYR A 416 -10.60 4.41 23.74
CA TYR A 416 -10.26 5.55 22.90
C TYR A 416 -10.36 6.85 23.71
N PHE A 417 -9.23 7.55 23.84
CA PHE A 417 -9.15 8.86 24.50
C PHE A 417 -8.98 9.93 23.43
N ASN A 418 -10.09 10.47 22.92
CA ASN A 418 -10.04 11.53 21.91
C ASN A 418 -9.89 12.89 22.60
N LEU A 419 -8.67 13.38 22.51
CA LEU A 419 -8.15 14.58 23.14
C LEU A 419 -8.71 15.85 22.51
N SER A 420 -9.28 15.79 21.28
CA SER A 420 -9.93 16.95 20.68
C SER A 420 -11.20 17.36 21.42
N ALA A 421 -11.68 16.54 22.37
CA ALA A 421 -12.75 16.92 23.29
C ALA A 421 -12.34 18.03 24.27
N THR A 422 -11.05 18.36 24.34
CA THR A 422 -10.48 19.23 25.35
C THR A 422 -9.82 20.48 24.73
N PRO A 423 -9.80 21.63 25.42
CA PRO A 423 -9.23 22.86 24.87
C PRO A 423 -7.73 22.80 24.60
N GLY A 424 -6.95 21.99 25.34
CA GLY A 424 -5.49 21.96 25.17
C GLY A 424 -4.97 20.98 24.12
N CYS A 425 -5.81 20.53 23.19
CA CYS A 425 -5.42 19.64 22.09
C CYS A 425 -4.64 20.41 20.99
N GLU A 426 -3.61 21.16 21.40
CA GLU A 426 -2.81 22.04 20.55
C GLU A 426 -1.33 21.78 20.75
N GLY A 427 -0.52 22.08 19.73
CA GLY A 427 0.91 21.82 19.76
C GLY A 427 1.25 20.34 19.57
N ARG A 428 2.34 19.91 20.20
CA ARG A 428 2.98 18.60 20.02
C ARG A 428 2.98 17.79 21.31
N LEU A 429 2.61 16.52 21.27
CA LEU A 429 2.60 15.65 22.45
C LEU A 429 4.01 15.48 23.03
N LEU A 430 4.20 15.88 24.28
CA LEU A 430 5.47 15.71 24.99
C LEU A 430 5.45 14.51 25.93
N GLN A 431 4.32 14.22 26.54
CA GLN A 431 4.19 13.15 27.53
C GLN A 431 2.71 12.89 27.82
N PHE A 432 2.37 11.68 28.25
CA PHE A 432 1.06 11.38 28.81
C PHE A 432 1.17 10.62 30.13
N LYS A 433 0.12 10.73 30.95
CA LYS A 433 -0.01 10.10 32.26
C LYS A 433 -1.38 9.45 32.41
N LEU A 434 -1.40 8.19 32.79
CA LEU A 434 -2.60 7.45 33.15
C LEU A 434 -2.78 7.47 34.67
N SER A 435 -3.88 8.05 35.15
CA SER A 435 -4.22 8.17 36.57
C SER A 435 -5.50 7.37 36.86
N LEU A 436 -5.46 6.57 37.93
CA LEU A 436 -6.56 5.72 38.34
C LEU A 436 -6.48 5.40 39.84
N SER A 437 -7.57 4.88 40.41
CA SER A 437 -7.60 4.42 41.79
C SER A 437 -8.31 3.07 41.90
N GLY A 438 -7.69 2.13 42.60
CA GLY A 438 -8.24 0.79 42.82
C GLY A 438 -7.23 -0.19 43.43
N SER A 439 -7.62 -1.46 43.48
CA SER A 439 -6.81 -2.58 43.96
C SER A 439 -6.93 -3.78 43.04
N GLY A 440 -5.81 -4.47 42.80
CA GLY A 440 -5.72 -5.61 41.88
C GLY A 440 -4.83 -5.31 40.67
N ASP A 441 -4.98 -6.05 39.58
CA ASP A 441 -4.11 -5.94 38.40
C ASP A 441 -4.80 -5.20 37.24
N LEU A 442 -4.06 -4.29 36.61
CA LEU A 442 -4.35 -3.74 35.30
C LEU A 442 -3.23 -4.21 34.35
N ILE A 443 -3.57 -4.81 33.21
CA ILE A 443 -2.58 -5.35 32.27
C ILE A 443 -2.74 -4.62 30.93
N LEU A 444 -1.79 -3.76 30.60
CA LEU A 444 -1.74 -3.03 29.33
C LEU A 444 -1.03 -3.89 28.28
N ARG A 445 -1.65 -4.01 27.10
CA ARG A 445 -1.13 -4.82 25.99
C ARG A 445 -0.58 -4.03 24.84
N GLU A 446 -1.17 -2.86 24.56
CA GLU A 446 -0.79 -1.96 23.46
C GLU A 446 -1.44 -0.59 23.67
N TYR A 447 -0.81 0.46 23.15
CA TYR A 447 -1.43 1.76 22.94
C TYR A 447 -0.92 2.39 21.66
N SER A 448 -1.69 3.22 20.97
CA SER A 448 -1.25 3.95 19.77
C SER A 448 -1.81 5.36 19.74
N PHE A 449 -1.23 6.22 18.90
CA PHE A 449 -1.73 7.57 18.66
C PHE A 449 -2.45 7.61 17.32
N GLU A 450 -3.76 7.47 17.36
CA GLU A 450 -4.61 7.47 16.18
C GLU A 450 -5.02 8.90 15.82
N GLU A 451 -5.16 9.15 14.53
CA GLU A 451 -5.98 10.27 14.09
C GLU A 451 -7.39 9.76 13.79
N GLU A 452 -8.32 10.36 14.53
CA GLU A 452 -9.74 10.06 14.47
C GLU A 452 -10.50 11.36 14.26
N LYS A 453 -11.78 11.23 13.93
CA LYS A 453 -12.63 12.40 13.73
C LYS A 453 -12.63 13.29 15.00
N PRO A 454 -12.36 14.60 14.88
CA PRO A 454 -12.47 15.50 16.02
C PRO A 454 -13.93 15.69 16.44
N PHE A 455 -14.15 15.94 17.72
CA PHE A 455 -15.44 16.42 18.23
C PHE A 455 -15.71 17.83 17.71
N LEU A 456 -16.72 17.97 16.86
CA LEU A 456 -17.16 19.23 16.30
C LEU A 456 -18.56 19.57 16.81
N GLU A 457 -18.76 20.83 17.17
CA GLU A 457 -20.09 21.37 17.47
C GLU A 457 -20.87 21.56 16.16
N ASN A 458 -21.98 20.84 16.00
CA ASN A 458 -22.89 20.97 14.86
C ASN A 458 -24.23 21.56 15.32
N ALA A 459 -24.81 22.42 14.48
CA ALA A 459 -26.13 22.99 14.70
C ALA A 459 -27.29 22.05 14.33
N GLY A 460 -27.01 20.95 13.63
CA GLY A 460 -28.00 20.02 13.11
C GLY A 460 -27.40 18.76 12.49
N GLU A 461 -28.14 18.15 11.57
CA GLU A 461 -27.70 17.04 10.72
C GLU A 461 -28.28 17.14 9.29
N ILE A 462 -27.58 16.51 8.35
CA ILE A 462 -28.05 16.30 6.97
C ILE A 462 -28.57 14.88 6.84
N ARG A 463 -29.78 14.72 6.29
CA ARG A 463 -30.48 13.43 6.20
C ARG A 463 -30.59 12.90 4.78
N SER A 464 -30.65 13.77 3.79
CA SER A 464 -30.67 13.35 2.38
C SER A 464 -30.13 14.44 1.46
N CYS A 465 -29.41 14.03 0.42
CA CYS A 465 -29.05 14.88 -0.72
C CYS A 465 -29.29 14.11 -2.03
N ILE A 466 -30.30 14.54 -2.80
CA ILE A 466 -30.72 13.86 -4.04
C ILE A 466 -30.71 14.83 -5.23
N ALA A 467 -30.50 14.30 -6.43
CA ALA A 467 -30.53 15.08 -7.66
C ALA A 467 -31.56 14.52 -8.66
N GLN A 468 -32.48 15.36 -9.14
CA GLN A 468 -33.53 15.02 -10.11
C GLN A 468 -33.80 16.24 -11.00
N ASP A 469 -34.15 16.02 -12.28
CA ASP A 469 -34.53 17.10 -13.22
C ASP A 469 -33.52 18.28 -13.30
N GLU A 470 -32.21 17.99 -13.28
CA GLU A 470 -31.10 18.97 -13.27
C GLU A 470 -31.04 19.86 -12.00
N GLU A 471 -31.73 19.49 -10.93
CA GLU A 471 -31.71 20.16 -9.63
C GLU A 471 -31.33 19.21 -8.49
N ILE A 472 -30.76 19.76 -7.41
CA ILE A 472 -30.38 19.07 -6.18
C ILE A 472 -31.29 19.54 -5.05
N THR A 473 -31.77 18.60 -4.25
CA THR A 473 -32.58 18.83 -3.05
C THR A 473 -31.89 18.26 -1.82
N ILE A 474 -31.80 19.06 -0.78
CA ILE A 474 -31.16 18.71 0.50
C ILE A 474 -32.19 18.79 1.62
N LYS A 475 -32.26 17.75 2.45
CA LYS A 475 -33.11 17.71 3.65
C LYS A 475 -32.27 17.41 4.88
N GLY A 476 -32.67 17.97 6.01
CA GLY A 476 -32.01 17.78 7.29
C GLY A 476 -32.83 18.31 8.45
N CYS A 477 -32.23 18.39 9.62
CA CYS A 477 -32.83 19.05 10.77
C CYS A 477 -31.82 19.90 11.55
N ILE A 478 -32.34 20.86 12.30
CA ILE A 478 -31.59 21.83 13.10
C ILE A 478 -32.05 21.74 14.54
N SER A 479 -31.13 21.75 15.51
CA SER A 479 -31.51 21.84 16.91
C SER A 479 -32.08 23.23 17.21
N LYS A 480 -33.25 23.29 17.86
CA LYS A 480 -33.97 24.52 18.20
C LYS A 480 -33.10 25.52 18.98
N ARG A 481 -32.11 25.04 19.74
CA ARG A 481 -31.19 25.90 20.50
C ARG A 481 -30.31 26.81 19.63
N TYR A 482 -30.11 26.46 18.36
CA TYR A 482 -29.35 27.28 17.40
C TYR A 482 -30.24 28.06 16.43
N ALA A 483 -31.56 27.80 16.42
CA ALA A 483 -32.49 28.37 15.47
C ALA A 483 -33.03 29.71 15.97
N GLU A 484 -32.32 30.78 15.65
CA GLU A 484 -32.69 32.15 16.03
C GLU A 484 -33.48 32.86 14.92
N ALA A 485 -34.21 33.93 15.27
CA ALA A 485 -34.91 34.75 14.29
C ALA A 485 -33.94 35.35 13.26
N GLY A 486 -34.21 35.14 11.97
CA GLY A 486 -33.33 35.61 10.89
C GLY A 486 -32.20 34.67 10.52
N SER A 487 -32.12 33.47 11.12
CA SER A 487 -31.15 32.44 10.72
C SER A 487 -31.22 32.12 9.22
N VAL A 488 -30.07 31.85 8.62
CA VAL A 488 -29.94 31.50 7.20
C VAL A 488 -29.19 30.18 7.06
N ILE A 489 -29.73 29.28 6.24
CA ILE A 489 -29.06 28.06 5.81
C ILE A 489 -28.30 28.38 4.52
N SER A 490 -27.00 28.13 4.51
CA SER A 490 -26.17 28.27 3.31
C SER A 490 -25.51 26.94 2.97
N VAL A 491 -25.59 26.55 1.70
CA VAL A 491 -25.01 25.32 1.15
C VAL A 491 -23.88 25.70 0.22
N TYR A 492 -22.75 25.01 0.37
CA TYR A 492 -21.55 25.25 -0.41
C TYR A 492 -21.13 23.97 -1.13
N ALA A 493 -20.77 24.12 -2.41
CA ALA A 493 -20.03 23.10 -3.13
C ALA A 493 -18.55 23.17 -2.70
N THR A 494 -17.98 22.02 -2.37
CA THR A 494 -16.62 21.88 -1.85
C THR A 494 -15.98 20.59 -2.36
N THR A 495 -14.76 20.31 -1.92
CA THR A 495 -13.94 19.18 -2.36
C THR A 495 -13.23 18.53 -1.19
N MET A 496 -12.66 17.33 -1.39
CA MET A 496 -11.89 16.65 -0.35
C MET A 496 -10.57 17.36 0.01
N ARG A 497 -10.07 18.25 -0.86
CA ARG A 497 -8.87 19.07 -0.61
C ARG A 497 -9.08 20.17 0.43
N GLU A 498 -10.31 20.67 0.53
CA GLU A 498 -10.64 21.77 1.44
C GLU A 498 -10.71 21.23 2.86
N GLU A 499 -9.71 21.47 3.71
CA GLU A 499 -9.73 21.00 5.11
C GLU A 499 -10.50 21.95 6.04
N SER A 500 -10.61 23.22 5.67
CA SER A 500 -11.27 24.25 6.50
C SER A 500 -12.74 23.91 6.75
N SER A 501 -13.13 23.90 8.03
CA SER A 501 -14.52 23.82 8.45
C SER A 501 -15.30 25.10 8.19
N ARG A 502 -14.65 26.21 7.84
CA ARG A 502 -15.31 27.51 7.64
C ARG A 502 -15.78 27.70 6.18
N PRO A 503 -16.80 28.53 5.91
CA PRO A 503 -17.36 28.68 4.57
C PRO A 503 -16.52 29.52 3.60
N GLU A 504 -15.55 30.31 4.07
CA GLU A 504 -14.79 31.22 3.22
C GLU A 504 -14.02 30.47 2.13
N GLY A 505 -14.00 31.02 0.91
CA GLY A 505 -13.33 30.43 -0.25
C GLY A 505 -14.14 29.34 -0.98
N LYS A 506 -15.25 28.84 -0.40
CA LYS A 506 -16.11 27.83 -1.03
C LYS A 506 -17.19 28.49 -1.91
N GLU A 507 -17.61 27.79 -2.96
CA GLU A 507 -18.71 28.23 -3.84
C GLU A 507 -20.04 28.08 -3.11
N CYS A 508 -20.71 29.19 -2.77
CA CYS A 508 -22.07 29.16 -2.22
C CYS A 508 -23.06 28.83 -3.33
N VAL A 509 -23.73 27.69 -3.23
CA VAL A 509 -24.67 27.19 -4.25
C VAL A 509 -26.14 27.38 -3.85
N ALA A 510 -26.41 27.62 -2.57
CA ALA A 510 -27.71 28.09 -2.10
C ALA A 510 -27.58 28.86 -0.78
N SER A 511 -28.46 29.83 -0.60
CA SER A 511 -28.61 30.56 0.68
C SER A 511 -30.09 30.88 0.89
N VAL A 512 -30.70 30.24 1.89
CA VAL A 512 -32.15 30.27 2.13
C VAL A 512 -32.41 30.63 3.60
N PRO A 513 -33.21 31.66 3.90
CA PRO A 513 -33.57 31.95 5.29
C PRO A 513 -34.34 30.78 5.91
N LEU A 514 -34.02 30.42 7.15
CA LEU A 514 -34.56 29.23 7.82
C LEU A 514 -36.10 29.18 7.79
N ARG A 515 -36.78 30.33 7.94
CA ARG A 515 -38.25 30.42 7.86
C ARG A 515 -38.86 29.96 6.52
N HIS A 516 -38.08 29.97 5.44
CA HIS A 516 -38.51 29.54 4.11
C HIS A 516 -38.10 28.09 3.82
N ALA A 517 -37.01 27.62 4.45
CA ALA A 517 -36.56 26.23 4.33
C ALA A 517 -37.27 25.30 5.32
N ALA A 518 -37.76 25.81 6.44
CA ALA A 518 -38.44 25.04 7.46
C ALA A 518 -39.77 24.47 6.94
N SER A 519 -39.95 23.16 7.04
CA SER A 519 -41.19 22.48 6.67
C SER A 519 -42.08 22.33 7.91
N GLU A 520 -43.23 23.02 7.95
CA GLU A 520 -44.24 22.75 8.98
C GLU A 520 -44.90 21.39 8.72
N GLY A 521 -44.86 20.48 9.70
CA GLY A 521 -45.69 19.26 9.70
C GLY A 521 -45.08 17.98 9.10
N GLN A 522 -43.77 17.90 8.88
CA GLN A 522 -43.13 16.60 8.58
C GLN A 522 -42.91 15.77 9.86
N GLU A 523 -43.39 14.52 9.85
CA GLU A 523 -43.09 13.50 10.87
C GLU A 523 -41.57 13.22 10.88
N CYS A 524 -41.00 13.03 12.09
CA CYS A 524 -39.61 12.61 12.39
C CYS A 524 -38.58 13.68 12.83
N ALA A 525 -38.98 14.84 13.34
CA ALA A 525 -38.08 15.64 14.18
C ALA A 525 -38.32 15.32 15.66
N ALA A 526 -37.27 15.07 16.44
CA ALA A 526 -37.38 15.05 17.90
C ALA A 526 -37.98 16.38 18.39
N GLU A 527 -38.62 16.42 19.57
CA GLU A 527 -39.30 17.63 20.06
C GLU A 527 -38.41 18.88 20.08
N ASP A 528 -37.09 18.72 20.10
CA ASP A 528 -36.08 19.77 20.13
C ASP A 528 -35.45 20.11 18.75
N GLN A 529 -35.99 19.58 17.65
CA GLN A 529 -35.46 19.78 16.30
C GLN A 529 -36.44 20.50 15.34
N ILE A 530 -35.91 21.15 14.30
CA ILE A 530 -36.64 21.81 13.21
C ILE A 530 -36.22 21.16 11.88
N PRO A 531 -37.11 20.50 11.13
CA PRO A 531 -36.79 19.97 9.81
C PRO A 531 -36.64 21.11 8.78
N PHE A 532 -35.77 20.91 7.79
CA PHE A 532 -35.61 21.86 6.69
C PHE A 532 -35.45 21.16 5.34
N THR A 533 -35.78 21.87 4.27
CA THR A 533 -35.52 21.48 2.88
C THR A 533 -34.94 22.68 2.11
N VAL A 534 -33.86 22.43 1.35
CA VAL A 534 -33.27 23.38 0.41
C VAL A 534 -33.39 22.79 -0.99
N GLU A 535 -34.05 23.49 -1.90
CA GLU A 535 -34.37 23.04 -3.27
C GLU A 535 -33.75 23.98 -4.32
N HIS A 536 -33.90 23.64 -5.59
CA HIS A 536 -33.45 24.44 -6.76
C HIS A 536 -31.95 24.72 -6.81
N ILE A 537 -31.14 23.86 -6.20
CA ILE A 537 -29.68 23.93 -6.36
C ILE A 537 -29.34 23.33 -7.73
N PRO A 538 -28.68 24.04 -8.66
CA PRO A 538 -28.39 23.48 -9.98
C PRO A 538 -27.49 22.25 -9.90
N LEU A 539 -27.80 21.20 -10.67
CA LEU A 539 -26.93 20.03 -10.77
C LEU A 539 -25.64 20.35 -11.52
N ARG A 540 -25.64 21.27 -12.50
CA ARG A 540 -24.47 21.57 -13.34
C ARG A 540 -23.70 22.81 -12.92
N SER A 541 -22.37 22.73 -13.00
CA SER A 541 -21.43 23.83 -12.81
C SER A 541 -20.45 23.87 -14.00
N GLY A 542 -20.70 24.78 -14.94
CA GLY A 542 -19.89 24.88 -16.17
C GLY A 542 -19.97 23.60 -17.02
N PRO A 543 -18.83 22.99 -17.42
CA PRO A 543 -18.81 21.82 -18.30
C PRO A 543 -19.19 20.50 -17.60
N ILE A 544 -19.27 20.49 -16.26
CA ILE A 544 -19.51 19.29 -15.47
C ILE A 544 -20.76 19.39 -14.59
N THR A 545 -21.27 18.24 -14.15
CA THR A 545 -22.25 18.13 -13.07
C THR A 545 -21.57 18.34 -11.71
N ARG A 546 -22.37 18.41 -10.65
CA ARG A 546 -21.93 18.41 -9.25
C ARG A 546 -21.86 17.00 -8.64
N LEU A 547 -21.99 15.94 -9.45
CA LEU A 547 -21.72 14.56 -9.01
C LEU A 547 -20.31 14.36 -8.42
N PRO A 548 -19.22 14.93 -8.99
CA PRO A 548 -17.88 14.85 -8.40
C PRO A 548 -17.65 15.84 -7.24
N TYR A 549 -18.68 16.51 -6.71
CA TYR A 549 -18.50 17.45 -5.61
C TYR A 549 -18.91 16.85 -4.26
N GLN A 550 -18.27 17.36 -3.22
CA GLN A 550 -18.72 17.24 -1.85
C GLN A 550 -19.50 18.52 -1.50
N PHE A 551 -20.42 18.44 -0.53
CA PHE A 551 -21.17 19.60 -0.05
C PHE A 551 -20.96 19.83 1.44
N ALA A 552 -21.07 21.08 1.86
CA ALA A 552 -21.10 21.49 3.26
C ALA A 552 -22.24 22.47 3.48
N ALA A 553 -22.96 22.34 4.59
CA ALA A 553 -24.07 23.22 4.94
C ALA A 553 -23.82 23.89 6.28
N TYR A 554 -24.26 25.14 6.39
CA TYR A 554 -24.02 25.99 7.54
C TYR A 554 -25.28 26.73 7.96
N LEU A 555 -25.42 26.94 9.27
CA LEU A 555 -26.38 27.85 9.85
C LEU A 555 -25.66 29.12 10.26
N THR A 556 -26.11 30.26 9.74
CA THR A 556 -25.63 31.57 10.17
C THR A 556 -26.72 32.31 10.93
N ALA A 557 -26.42 32.73 12.16
CA ALA A 557 -27.29 33.52 13.02
C ALA A 557 -26.46 34.53 13.83
N ASN A 558 -26.90 35.79 13.91
CA ASN A 558 -26.25 36.86 14.70
C ASN A 558 -24.73 36.98 14.49
N GLY A 559 -24.24 36.76 13.26
CA GLY A 559 -22.82 36.83 12.91
C GLY A 559 -22.00 35.58 13.29
N ARG A 560 -22.61 34.57 13.91
CA ARG A 560 -22.01 33.25 14.15
C ARG A 560 -22.42 32.28 13.05
N THR A 561 -21.44 31.54 12.53
CA THR A 561 -21.67 30.49 11.53
C THR A 561 -21.23 29.15 12.11
N ILE A 562 -22.13 28.17 12.09
CA ILE A 562 -21.90 26.82 12.66
C ILE A 562 -22.24 25.79 11.57
N PRO A 563 -21.43 24.72 11.39
CA PRO A 563 -21.79 23.62 10.48
C PRO A 563 -23.12 22.97 10.87
N LEU A 564 -23.91 22.59 9.87
CA LEU A 564 -25.16 21.84 10.05
C LEU A 564 -24.95 20.33 10.16
N GLY A 565 -23.71 19.84 10.15
CA GLY A 565 -23.42 18.41 10.20
C GLY A 565 -22.16 18.07 9.44
N GLU A 566 -21.98 16.77 9.17
CA GLU A 566 -20.92 16.30 8.30
C GLU A 566 -21.10 16.80 6.86
N ARG A 567 -19.99 16.77 6.12
CA ARG A 567 -20.03 16.96 4.68
C ARG A 567 -20.72 15.78 4.01
N PHE A 568 -21.43 16.05 2.93
CA PHE A 568 -22.33 15.10 2.30
C PHE A 568 -22.21 15.14 0.79
N TYR A 569 -22.91 14.22 0.13
CA TYR A 569 -22.77 13.91 -1.28
C TYR A 569 -24.15 13.61 -1.86
N ILE A 570 -24.34 13.80 -3.17
CA ILE A 570 -25.54 13.29 -3.86
C ILE A 570 -25.61 11.77 -3.69
N GLU A 571 -26.74 11.23 -3.24
CA GLU A 571 -26.90 9.82 -2.87
C GLU A 571 -27.35 8.95 -4.04
N ASN A 572 -28.23 9.48 -4.90
CA ASN A 572 -28.83 8.77 -6.02
C ASN A 572 -27.99 8.84 -7.31
N TYR A 573 -26.67 8.72 -7.18
CA TYR A 573 -25.75 8.84 -8.33
C TYR A 573 -26.00 7.78 -9.42
N MET A 574 -26.53 6.61 -9.05
CA MET A 574 -26.84 5.52 -9.97
C MET A 574 -27.95 5.85 -10.97
N ASP A 575 -28.77 6.88 -10.68
CA ASP A 575 -29.81 7.35 -11.61
C ASP A 575 -29.19 7.98 -12.87
N PHE A 576 -27.93 8.41 -12.80
CA PHE A 576 -27.20 9.05 -13.89
C PHE A 576 -26.32 8.07 -14.67
N ASP A 577 -25.75 7.06 -13.99
CA ASP A 577 -24.85 6.09 -14.61
C ASP A 577 -24.85 4.75 -13.85
N SER A 578 -25.41 3.71 -14.47
CA SER A 578 -25.59 2.39 -13.88
C SER A 578 -24.39 1.45 -14.12
N ASN A 579 -24.37 0.30 -13.44
CA ASN A 579 -23.32 -0.70 -13.61
C ASN A 579 -23.49 -1.46 -14.96
N PRO A 580 -22.60 -1.27 -15.95
CA PRO A 580 -22.71 -1.93 -17.25
C PRO A 580 -22.34 -3.42 -17.21
N TYR A 581 -21.73 -3.88 -16.10
CA TYR A 581 -21.26 -5.25 -15.90
C TYR A 581 -22.01 -5.97 -14.79
N GLN A 582 -23.21 -5.50 -14.45
CA GLN A 582 -24.00 -6.02 -13.33
C GLN A 582 -24.17 -7.55 -13.40
N PHE A 583 -24.06 -8.18 -12.24
CA PHE A 583 -24.35 -9.59 -12.05
C PHE A 583 -24.99 -9.84 -10.67
N LEU A 584 -25.71 -10.95 -10.56
CA LEU A 584 -26.34 -11.39 -9.32
C LEU A 584 -25.53 -12.53 -8.70
N LEU A 585 -25.54 -12.57 -7.37
CA LEU A 585 -25.06 -13.70 -6.59
C LEU A 585 -26.24 -14.47 -5.99
N PRO A 586 -26.05 -15.73 -5.54
CA PRO A 586 -27.06 -16.43 -4.77
C PRO A 586 -27.47 -15.63 -3.51
N SER A 587 -28.72 -15.79 -3.05
CA SER A 587 -29.23 -15.10 -1.86
C SER A 587 -28.75 -15.68 -0.53
N TYR A 588 -27.79 -16.60 -0.54
CA TYR A 588 -27.23 -17.19 0.68
C TYR A 588 -26.39 -16.15 1.40
N GLN A 589 -26.61 -15.98 2.71
CA GLN A 589 -25.93 -14.98 3.52
C GLN A 589 -25.41 -15.60 4.80
N VAL A 590 -24.24 -15.13 5.24
CA VAL A 590 -23.68 -15.44 6.55
C VAL A 590 -23.19 -14.16 7.19
N CYS A 591 -23.37 -14.03 8.49
CA CYS A 591 -22.78 -12.96 9.27
C CYS A 591 -21.46 -13.45 9.89
N ALA A 592 -20.37 -12.70 9.74
CA ALA A 592 -19.06 -13.14 10.23
C ALA A 592 -18.97 -13.22 11.77
N THR A 593 -19.87 -12.56 12.49
CA THR A 593 -19.90 -12.56 13.97
C THR A 593 -20.68 -13.74 14.54
N ASP A 594 -21.51 -14.40 13.72
CA ASP A 594 -22.33 -15.53 14.14
C ASP A 594 -21.51 -16.80 14.30
N ALA A 595 -21.99 -17.73 15.12
CA ALA A 595 -21.45 -19.07 15.18
C ALA A 595 -21.65 -19.79 13.82
N PRO A 596 -20.65 -20.52 13.30
CA PRO A 596 -19.42 -20.95 13.97
C PRO A 596 -18.20 -20.03 13.74
N TYR A 597 -18.34 -18.88 13.08
CA TYR A 597 -17.21 -18.02 12.68
C TYR A 597 -16.71 -17.16 13.84
N GLY A 598 -17.62 -16.43 14.49
CA GLY A 598 -17.37 -15.75 15.76
C GLY A 598 -16.39 -14.56 15.73
N ALA A 599 -16.29 -13.85 14.60
CA ALA A 599 -15.53 -12.59 14.52
C ALA A 599 -16.00 -11.61 15.61
N LYS A 600 -15.07 -10.89 16.24
CA LYS A 600 -15.35 -10.03 17.38
C LYS A 600 -15.62 -8.60 16.96
N GLY A 601 -14.78 -8.03 16.09
CA GLY A 601 -14.88 -6.62 15.73
C GLY A 601 -14.59 -5.67 16.90
N ASP A 602 -13.74 -6.11 17.85
CA ASP A 602 -13.46 -5.42 19.11
C ASP A 602 -12.17 -4.58 19.09
N ALA A 603 -11.62 -4.32 17.90
CA ALA A 603 -10.34 -3.65 17.64
C ALA A 603 -9.10 -4.38 18.19
N CYS A 604 -9.27 -5.49 18.90
CA CYS A 604 -8.22 -6.15 19.68
C CYS A 604 -7.88 -7.55 19.17
N THR A 605 -8.89 -8.30 18.75
CA THR A 605 -8.83 -9.69 18.32
C THR A 605 -8.45 -9.76 16.84
N ASP A 606 -7.51 -10.64 16.48
CA ASP A 606 -7.26 -10.96 15.07
C ASP A 606 -8.45 -11.76 14.51
N ASP A 607 -9.28 -11.08 13.72
CA ASP A 607 -10.50 -11.61 13.11
C ASP A 607 -10.25 -12.30 11.75
N THR A 608 -9.00 -12.40 11.31
CA THR A 608 -8.63 -12.91 9.97
C THR A 608 -9.21 -14.30 9.72
N ASP A 609 -8.98 -15.25 10.62
CA ASP A 609 -9.40 -16.65 10.43
C ASP A 609 -10.93 -16.80 10.51
N ALA A 610 -11.59 -16.01 11.37
CA ALA A 610 -13.04 -16.02 11.52
C ALA A 610 -13.74 -15.53 10.24
N ILE A 611 -13.30 -14.38 9.71
CA ILE A 611 -13.86 -13.81 8.48
C ILE A 611 -13.52 -14.69 7.28
N GLN A 612 -12.29 -15.23 7.19
CA GLN A 612 -11.92 -16.14 6.12
C GLN A 612 -12.78 -17.41 6.12
N SER A 613 -13.12 -17.95 7.30
CA SER A 613 -14.02 -19.10 7.43
C SER A 613 -15.44 -18.81 6.92
N ALA A 614 -15.95 -17.60 7.16
CA ALA A 614 -17.24 -17.14 6.61
C ALA A 614 -17.20 -17.06 5.07
N ILE A 615 -16.14 -16.45 4.51
CA ILE A 615 -15.90 -16.38 3.05
C ILE A 615 -15.85 -17.78 2.43
N ASP A 616 -15.05 -18.68 3.00
CA ASP A 616 -14.90 -20.04 2.49
C ASP A 616 -16.20 -20.84 2.59
N THR A 617 -17.04 -20.57 3.59
CA THR A 617 -18.34 -21.23 3.73
C THR A 617 -19.34 -20.77 2.67
N VAL A 618 -19.44 -19.47 2.41
CA VAL A 618 -20.26 -18.93 1.33
C VAL A 618 -19.81 -19.47 -0.03
N TRP A 619 -18.49 -19.49 -0.26
CA TRP A 619 -17.94 -20.05 -1.49
C TRP A 619 -18.27 -21.53 -1.67
N LYS A 620 -18.09 -22.36 -0.63
CA LYS A 620 -18.44 -23.80 -0.66
C LYS A 620 -19.94 -24.04 -0.88
N GLN A 621 -20.79 -23.11 -0.45
CA GLN A 621 -22.24 -23.16 -0.70
C GLN A 621 -22.63 -22.77 -2.14
N GLY A 622 -21.68 -22.36 -2.97
CA GLY A 622 -21.89 -21.98 -4.37
C GLY A 622 -21.97 -20.47 -4.62
N GLY A 623 -21.75 -19.66 -3.58
CA GLY A 623 -21.74 -18.20 -3.62
C GLY A 623 -22.81 -17.56 -2.74
N GLY A 624 -22.69 -16.24 -2.55
CA GLY A 624 -23.55 -15.46 -1.68
C GLY A 624 -22.82 -14.28 -1.02
N THR A 625 -23.34 -13.81 0.12
CA THR A 625 -22.84 -12.62 0.82
C THR A 625 -22.32 -12.97 2.22
N VAL A 626 -21.12 -12.47 2.53
CA VAL A 626 -20.59 -12.39 3.90
C VAL A 626 -20.86 -10.98 4.41
N ILE A 627 -21.61 -10.87 5.51
CA ILE A 627 -21.94 -9.60 6.15
C ILE A 627 -20.94 -9.34 7.28
N LEU A 628 -20.36 -8.15 7.29
CA LEU A 628 -19.60 -7.58 8.41
C LEU A 628 -20.46 -6.52 9.11
N PRO A 629 -21.02 -6.85 10.28
CA PRO A 629 -21.88 -5.93 11.01
C PRO A 629 -21.19 -4.63 11.39
N GLY A 630 -21.99 -3.56 11.37
CA GLY A 630 -21.60 -2.22 11.75
C GLY A 630 -21.92 -1.89 13.20
N THR A 631 -22.28 -0.64 13.46
CA THR A 631 -22.54 -0.12 14.82
C THR A 631 -23.99 0.22 15.10
N GLU A 632 -24.88 0.07 14.11
CA GLU A 632 -26.31 0.40 14.26
C GLU A 632 -27.03 -0.49 15.30
N GLU A 633 -26.50 -1.68 15.57
CA GLU A 633 -27.03 -2.63 16.56
C GLU A 633 -26.29 -2.61 17.92
N GLU A 634 -25.28 -1.76 18.12
CA GLU A 634 -24.48 -1.74 19.35
C GLU A 634 -24.89 -0.63 20.34
N GLU A 635 -25.08 -0.99 21.61
CA GLU A 635 -25.32 -0.05 22.73
C GLU A 635 -24.04 0.66 23.23
N ASN A 636 -22.87 0.32 22.68
CA ASN A 636 -21.59 0.89 23.10
C ASN A 636 -21.29 2.20 22.36
N GLU A 637 -21.37 3.32 23.09
CA GLU A 637 -21.13 4.66 22.53
C GLU A 637 -19.71 4.85 21.95
N GLN A 638 -18.70 4.11 22.42
CA GLN A 638 -17.36 4.16 21.82
C GLN A 638 -17.35 3.55 20.42
N THR A 639 -17.85 2.32 20.28
CA THR A 639 -17.86 1.66 18.96
C THR A 639 -18.77 2.40 18.00
N LYS A 640 -19.89 2.96 18.45
CA LYS A 640 -20.77 3.82 17.64
C LYS A 640 -20.05 5.00 17.00
N PHE A 641 -19.15 5.67 17.72
CA PHE A 641 -18.37 6.79 17.20
C PHE A 641 -17.19 6.36 16.31
N TYR A 642 -16.44 5.33 16.71
CA TYR A 642 -15.19 4.91 16.03
C TYR A 642 -15.36 3.80 14.98
N GLY A 643 -16.56 3.24 14.88
CA GLY A 643 -16.85 2.03 14.11
C GLY A 643 -16.54 0.74 14.87
N ARG A 644 -17.20 -0.35 14.46
CA ARG A 644 -16.89 -1.72 14.89
C ARG A 644 -15.67 -2.20 14.11
N ARG A 645 -14.54 -2.44 14.79
CA ARG A 645 -13.23 -2.64 14.14
C ARG A 645 -12.81 -4.11 14.12
N TYR A 646 -12.81 -4.72 12.94
CA TYR A 646 -12.29 -6.05 12.70
C TYR A 646 -10.81 -5.96 12.33
N ARG A 647 -9.94 -6.35 13.27
CA ARG A 647 -8.50 -6.33 13.04
C ARG A 647 -8.09 -7.55 12.23
N ILE A 648 -7.45 -7.36 11.08
CA ILE A 648 -7.12 -8.46 10.15
C ILE A 648 -5.76 -8.29 9.48
N THR A 649 -5.26 -9.33 8.81
CA THR A 649 -4.05 -9.26 7.98
C THR A 649 -4.34 -9.37 6.48
N ASN A 650 -4.47 -10.58 5.94
CA ASN A 650 -4.83 -10.85 4.55
C ASN A 650 -6.06 -11.74 4.50
N LEU A 651 -7.08 -11.31 3.75
CA LEU A 651 -8.23 -12.13 3.39
C LEU A 651 -8.16 -12.52 1.91
N LEU A 652 -8.41 -13.78 1.61
CA LEU A 652 -8.54 -14.29 0.25
C LEU A 652 -10.01 -14.41 -0.13
N LEU A 653 -10.48 -13.43 -0.89
CA LEU A 653 -11.82 -13.43 -1.46
C LEU A 653 -11.93 -14.49 -2.58
N ARG A 654 -13.08 -15.15 -2.66
CA ARG A 654 -13.33 -16.28 -3.56
C ARG A 654 -14.33 -15.90 -4.66
N SER A 655 -14.41 -16.73 -5.69
CA SER A 655 -15.42 -16.59 -6.74
C SER A 655 -16.84 -16.63 -6.16
N ARG A 656 -17.74 -15.83 -6.73
CA ARG A 656 -19.17 -15.77 -6.35
C ARG A 656 -19.43 -15.32 -4.92
N VAL A 657 -18.48 -14.63 -4.29
CA VAL A 657 -18.63 -14.08 -2.93
C VAL A 657 -18.73 -12.56 -2.98
N GLU A 658 -19.67 -12.02 -2.22
CA GLU A 658 -19.73 -10.62 -1.81
C GLU A 658 -19.22 -10.49 -0.37
N LEU A 659 -18.31 -9.56 -0.13
CA LEU A 659 -18.01 -9.06 1.21
C LEU A 659 -18.75 -7.74 1.40
N HIS A 660 -19.78 -7.74 2.24
CA HIS A 660 -20.66 -6.60 2.48
C HIS A 660 -20.36 -5.96 3.83
N PHE A 661 -20.10 -4.65 3.84
CA PHE A 661 -19.89 -3.87 5.05
C PHE A 661 -21.16 -3.07 5.40
N GLU A 662 -21.70 -3.33 6.58
CA GLU A 662 -22.73 -2.45 7.12
C GLU A 662 -22.13 -1.11 7.60
N LYS A 663 -22.99 -0.10 7.78
CA LYS A 663 -22.57 1.22 8.21
C LYS A 663 -21.89 1.16 9.58
N GLY A 664 -20.66 1.68 9.65
CA GLY A 664 -19.85 1.65 10.87
C GLY A 664 -18.94 0.42 10.99
N ALA A 665 -19.01 -0.56 10.08
CA ALA A 665 -18.02 -1.64 10.02
C ALA A 665 -16.67 -1.11 9.51
N VAL A 666 -15.58 -1.47 10.19
CA VAL A 666 -14.22 -1.06 9.85
C VAL A 666 -13.33 -2.29 9.83
N LEU A 667 -12.83 -2.65 8.65
CA LEU A 667 -11.82 -3.68 8.49
C LEU A 667 -10.45 -3.02 8.59
N TRP A 668 -9.74 -3.31 9.67
CA TRP A 668 -8.55 -2.60 10.10
C TRP A 668 -7.32 -3.47 9.90
N GLN A 669 -6.38 -3.00 9.08
CA GLN A 669 -5.09 -3.66 8.90
C GLN A 669 -4.38 -3.82 10.24
N SER A 670 -3.93 -5.02 10.56
CA SER A 670 -3.22 -5.27 11.80
C SER A 670 -1.83 -4.62 11.75
N PRO A 671 -1.49 -3.79 12.75
CA PRO A 671 -0.13 -3.29 12.95
C PRO A 671 0.79 -4.31 13.63
N VAL A 672 0.30 -5.49 14.04
CA VAL A 672 1.06 -6.47 14.81
C VAL A 672 1.57 -7.58 13.91
N TYR A 673 2.91 -7.70 13.88
CA TYR A 673 3.63 -8.68 13.07
C TYR A 673 3.13 -10.12 13.22
N ARG A 674 2.89 -10.56 14.47
CA ARG A 674 2.48 -11.94 14.79
C ARG A 674 1.06 -12.32 14.31
N ASP A 675 0.25 -11.35 13.90
CA ASP A 675 -1.07 -11.63 13.34
C ASP A 675 -0.95 -12.18 11.90
N TYR A 676 0.18 -11.93 11.22
CA TYR A 676 0.38 -12.32 9.83
C TYR A 676 0.80 -13.79 9.74
N LYS A 677 0.12 -14.55 8.86
CA LYS A 677 0.42 -15.97 8.60
C LYS A 677 1.64 -16.20 7.69
N TYR A 678 2.17 -15.12 7.12
CA TYR A 678 3.43 -15.07 6.39
C TYR A 678 4.37 -14.07 7.08
N ALA A 679 5.65 -14.04 6.73
CA ALA A 679 6.58 -13.04 7.26
C ALA A 679 6.44 -11.74 6.45
N PRO A 680 5.72 -10.71 6.95
CA PRO A 680 5.63 -9.45 6.24
C PRO A 680 6.95 -8.71 6.28
N VAL A 681 7.17 -7.85 5.30
CA VAL A 681 8.33 -6.97 5.23
C VAL A 681 7.94 -5.58 5.69
N TYR A 682 8.80 -5.01 6.53
CA TYR A 682 8.75 -3.63 6.97
C TYR A 682 9.43 -2.69 5.97
N GLY A 683 8.95 -1.45 5.90
CA GLY A 683 9.45 -0.45 4.96
C GLY A 683 8.65 -0.40 3.66
N HIS A 684 8.88 0.68 2.90
CA HIS A 684 8.20 0.93 1.63
C HIS A 684 8.89 0.25 0.44
N ASP A 685 10.22 0.25 0.42
CA ASP A 685 11.03 -0.25 -0.70
C ASP A 685 11.81 -1.51 -0.32
N MET A 686 12.03 -2.37 -1.32
CA MET A 686 12.75 -3.63 -1.17
C MET A 686 13.58 -3.92 -2.41
N ALA A 687 14.90 -3.89 -2.31
CA ALA A 687 15.78 -4.08 -3.46
C ALA A 687 15.58 -5.46 -4.12
N VAL A 688 15.29 -5.47 -5.42
CA VAL A 688 15.40 -6.65 -6.29
C VAL A 688 16.63 -6.43 -7.19
N PRO A 689 17.60 -7.36 -7.21
CA PRO A 689 18.78 -7.24 -8.08
C PRO A 689 18.41 -6.93 -9.53
N ASN A 690 19.11 -5.98 -10.15
CA ASN A 690 18.89 -5.52 -11.53
C ASN A 690 17.51 -4.89 -11.81
N VAL A 691 16.76 -4.52 -10.78
CA VAL A 691 15.54 -3.72 -10.93
C VAL A 691 15.77 -2.39 -10.24
N ASN A 692 15.74 -1.31 -11.01
CA ASN A 692 16.10 0.02 -10.52
C ASN A 692 15.09 0.58 -9.50
N TRP A 693 13.83 0.12 -9.55
CA TRP A 693 12.77 0.62 -8.68
C TRP A 693 11.80 -0.46 -8.20
N THR A 694 11.66 -0.62 -6.88
CA THR A 694 11.04 -1.79 -6.25
C THR A 694 10.32 -1.44 -4.95
N HIS A 695 8.99 -1.49 -4.96
CA HIS A 695 8.15 -1.30 -3.77
C HIS A 695 7.77 -2.65 -3.13
N CYS A 696 7.77 -2.71 -1.79
CA CYS A 696 7.36 -3.86 -0.97
C CYS A 696 5.99 -4.45 -1.37
N LEU A 697 5.09 -3.59 -1.85
CA LEU A 697 3.71 -3.89 -2.23
C LEU A 697 3.61 -4.93 -3.38
N HIS A 698 4.59 -4.94 -4.28
CA HIS A 698 4.61 -5.87 -5.41
C HIS A 698 5.37 -7.16 -5.07
N VAL A 699 6.38 -7.03 -4.21
CA VAL A 699 7.45 -8.03 -4.08
C VAL A 699 7.37 -8.88 -2.81
N ALA A 700 6.74 -8.42 -1.73
CA ALA A 700 6.89 -9.05 -0.42
C ALA A 700 5.60 -9.16 0.42
N ASN A 701 4.70 -8.17 0.37
CA ASN A 701 3.50 -8.16 1.20
C ASN A 701 2.23 -8.56 0.42
N LEU A 702 1.38 -9.37 1.05
CA LEU A 702 0.05 -9.69 0.52
C LEU A 702 -0.88 -8.46 0.65
N PRO A 703 -1.82 -8.26 -0.29
CA PRO A 703 -2.88 -7.27 -0.12
C PRO A 703 -3.73 -7.55 1.12
N THR A 704 -4.38 -6.54 1.69
CA THR A 704 -5.31 -6.74 2.82
C THR A 704 -6.52 -7.58 2.40
N ILE A 705 -7.10 -7.27 1.24
CA ILE A 705 -8.07 -8.13 0.55
C ILE A 705 -7.46 -8.54 -0.80
N GLN A 706 -7.18 -9.82 -0.93
CA GLN A 706 -6.67 -10.42 -2.14
C GLN A 706 -7.78 -11.19 -2.86
N CYS A 707 -7.75 -11.16 -4.19
CA CYS A 707 -8.55 -12.09 -4.99
C CYS A 707 -7.71 -12.56 -6.18
N ALA A 708 -7.69 -13.86 -6.45
CA ALA A 708 -6.88 -14.42 -7.52
C ALA A 708 -7.64 -15.46 -8.34
N ASN A 709 -7.50 -15.41 -9.67
CA ASN A 709 -8.05 -16.38 -10.63
C ASN A 709 -9.53 -16.71 -10.36
N SER A 710 -10.34 -15.67 -10.14
CA SER A 710 -11.72 -15.80 -9.66
C SER A 710 -12.71 -15.01 -10.51
N GLU A 711 -14.00 -15.27 -10.35
CA GLU A 711 -15.05 -14.55 -11.06
C GLU A 711 -16.31 -14.28 -10.23
N TYR A 712 -17.05 -13.23 -10.60
CA TYR A 712 -18.28 -12.77 -9.92
C TYR A 712 -18.03 -12.38 -8.47
N VAL A 713 -17.24 -11.34 -8.26
CA VAL A 713 -16.76 -10.97 -6.92
C VAL A 713 -17.25 -9.57 -6.57
N LYS A 714 -17.76 -9.39 -5.34
CA LYS A 714 -18.23 -8.07 -4.88
C LYS A 714 -17.59 -7.64 -3.57
N ILE A 715 -17.38 -6.33 -3.43
CA ILE A 715 -17.13 -5.66 -2.16
C ILE A 715 -18.08 -4.46 -2.11
N THR A 716 -19.02 -4.44 -1.17
CA THR A 716 -20.11 -3.45 -1.15
C THR A 716 -20.42 -2.92 0.24
N GLY A 717 -21.21 -1.86 0.32
CA GLY A 717 -21.75 -1.33 1.57
C GLY A 717 -20.96 -0.14 2.12
N PHE A 718 -21.40 0.43 3.24
CA PHE A 718 -21.00 1.76 3.71
C PHE A 718 -19.96 1.74 4.84
N GLY A 719 -19.13 0.69 4.87
CA GLY A 719 -18.03 0.56 5.83
C GLY A 719 -16.70 1.12 5.33
N LYS A 720 -15.63 0.78 6.05
CA LYS A 720 -14.27 1.27 5.78
C LYS A 720 -13.27 0.13 5.77
N ILE A 721 -12.28 0.20 4.87
CA ILE A 721 -11.02 -0.54 4.99
C ILE A 721 -9.96 0.47 5.38
N ARG A 722 -9.35 0.29 6.56
CA ARG A 722 -8.39 1.21 7.16
C ARG A 722 -7.01 0.56 7.21
N SER A 723 -6.01 1.19 6.60
CA SER A 723 -4.61 0.77 6.73
C SER A 723 -3.99 1.25 8.05
N VAL A 724 -2.81 0.72 8.39
CA VAL A 724 -2.08 1.14 9.60
C VAL A 724 -1.59 2.57 9.48
N ASP A 725 -1.66 3.29 10.60
CA ASP A 725 -1.43 4.72 10.67
C ASP A 725 0.06 5.09 10.50
N THR A 726 0.35 6.23 9.84
CA THR A 726 1.70 6.51 9.34
C THR A 726 2.54 7.56 10.08
N GLY A 727 2.14 8.03 11.27
CA GLY A 727 2.94 9.00 12.05
C GLY A 727 3.36 10.30 11.31
N ALA A 728 3.00 10.47 10.03
CA ALA A 728 3.39 11.56 9.17
C ALA A 728 2.44 12.73 9.43
N GLU A 729 3.03 13.87 9.75
CA GLU A 729 2.31 15.10 10.05
C GLU A 729 2.35 16.13 8.93
N GLU A 730 3.07 15.82 7.85
CA GLU A 730 3.05 16.61 6.63
C GLU A 730 1.79 16.23 5.83
N GLY A 731 1.12 17.23 5.26
CA GLY A 731 -0.07 17.00 4.43
C GLY A 731 0.29 16.35 3.10
N VAL A 732 -0.63 16.36 2.15
CA VAL A 732 -0.48 15.84 0.78
C VAL A 732 0.60 16.59 -0.05
N GLN A 733 1.27 17.59 0.54
CA GLN A 733 2.33 18.41 -0.07
C GLN A 733 3.70 17.91 0.42
N MET A 734 4.32 16.97 -0.30
CA MET A 734 5.55 16.28 0.09
C MET A 734 6.84 17.06 -0.25
N PRO A 735 7.79 17.17 0.70
CA PRO A 735 9.22 17.11 0.39
C PRO A 735 10.01 16.04 1.17
N GLY A 736 9.39 15.21 2.03
CA GLY A 736 10.09 14.20 2.83
C GLY A 736 9.55 12.77 2.66
N TYR A 737 10.45 11.77 2.56
CA TYR A 737 10.11 10.37 2.75
C TYR A 737 9.32 10.21 4.06
N SER A 738 8.18 9.52 4.01
CA SER A 738 7.22 9.42 5.11
C SER A 738 7.88 8.96 6.43
N THR A 739 7.77 9.81 7.46
CA THR A 739 8.21 9.53 8.83
C THR A 739 7.71 8.17 9.33
N GLY A 740 8.61 7.33 9.86
CA GLY A 740 8.29 6.00 10.40
C GLY A 740 7.90 4.92 9.39
N CYS A 741 8.09 5.19 8.09
CA CYS A 741 7.92 4.20 7.03
C CYS A 741 8.74 2.90 7.23
N PRO A 742 10.02 2.95 7.65
CA PRO A 742 10.81 1.74 7.92
C PRO A 742 10.20 0.78 8.95
N ASP A 743 9.28 1.24 9.80
CA ASP A 743 8.68 0.45 10.88
C ASP A 743 7.27 -0.07 10.53
N ARG A 744 6.85 0.00 9.26
CA ARG A 744 5.50 -0.38 8.81
C ARG A 744 5.43 -1.48 7.78
N ILE A 745 4.38 -2.28 7.92
CA ILE A 745 3.97 -3.24 6.91
C ILE A 745 3.09 -2.50 5.89
N HIS A 746 3.65 -2.24 4.72
CA HIS A 746 2.93 -1.60 3.62
C HIS A 746 2.13 -2.64 2.85
N GLN A 747 0.82 -2.43 2.71
CA GLN A 747 -0.08 -3.33 1.98
C GLN A 747 -0.97 -2.54 1.04
N ILE A 748 -1.33 -3.17 -0.07
CA ILE A 748 -2.44 -2.69 -0.90
C ILE A 748 -3.74 -3.13 -0.23
N PRO A 749 -4.70 -2.24 0.08
CA PRO A 749 -5.98 -2.63 0.64
C PRO A 749 -6.72 -3.65 -0.23
N ILE A 750 -6.75 -3.45 -1.55
CA ILE A 750 -7.40 -4.35 -2.50
C ILE A 750 -6.44 -4.72 -3.62
N GLY A 751 -6.03 -5.99 -3.70
CA GLY A 751 -5.14 -6.48 -4.76
C GLY A 751 -5.73 -7.70 -5.47
N PHE A 752 -6.19 -7.49 -6.71
CA PHE A 752 -6.82 -8.54 -7.51
C PHE A 752 -5.94 -8.95 -8.69
N TYR A 753 -5.83 -10.26 -8.89
CA TYR A 753 -5.05 -10.87 -9.96
C TYR A 753 -5.93 -11.82 -10.78
N GLU A 754 -6.13 -11.52 -12.06
CA GLU A 754 -6.82 -12.42 -13.00
C GLU A 754 -8.26 -12.72 -12.57
N THR A 755 -8.90 -11.69 -12.04
CA THR A 755 -10.28 -11.73 -11.55
C THR A 755 -11.22 -11.05 -12.54
N LYS A 756 -12.38 -11.66 -12.79
CA LYS A 756 -13.36 -11.16 -13.77
C LYS A 756 -14.71 -10.89 -13.15
N ARG A 757 -15.45 -9.91 -13.66
CA ARG A 757 -16.78 -9.51 -13.18
C ARG A 757 -16.70 -9.10 -11.72
N ILE A 758 -16.20 -7.89 -11.53
CA ILE A 758 -15.88 -7.31 -10.23
C ILE A 758 -16.80 -6.12 -9.98
N GLU A 759 -17.40 -6.06 -8.80
CA GLU A 759 -18.17 -4.90 -8.33
C GLU A 759 -17.59 -4.38 -7.01
N LEU A 760 -17.11 -3.14 -6.99
CA LEU A 760 -16.64 -2.44 -5.78
C LEU A 760 -17.53 -1.21 -5.58
N ARG A 761 -18.28 -1.11 -4.48
CA ARG A 761 -19.30 -0.05 -4.36
C ARG A 761 -19.55 0.45 -2.93
N ASP A 762 -19.68 1.77 -2.79
CA ASP A 762 -20.19 2.49 -1.61
C ASP A 762 -19.34 2.48 -0.31
N PHE A 763 -18.09 2.00 -0.33
CA PHE A 763 -17.21 1.96 0.86
C PHE A 763 -16.03 2.94 0.77
N GLU A 764 -15.30 3.08 1.89
CA GLU A 764 -14.12 3.93 1.97
C GLU A 764 -12.82 3.14 2.14
N LEU A 765 -11.76 3.58 1.46
CA LEU A 765 -10.37 3.19 1.69
C LEU A 765 -9.66 4.37 2.39
N VAL A 766 -9.23 4.15 3.61
CA VAL A 766 -8.79 5.22 4.51
C VAL A 766 -7.37 4.96 4.98
N ARG A 767 -6.53 6.00 4.98
CA ARG A 767 -5.14 5.98 5.48
C ARG A 767 -4.23 5.02 4.76
N THR A 768 -4.51 4.79 3.48
CA THR A 768 -3.69 3.89 2.72
C THR A 768 -2.23 4.35 2.76
N ASN A 769 -1.36 3.40 3.08
CA ASN A 769 0.07 3.59 3.17
C ASN A 769 0.77 3.07 1.90
N ASN A 770 0.02 2.86 0.82
CA ASN A 770 0.48 2.43 -0.49
C ASN A 770 -0.64 2.60 -1.54
N TYR A 771 -0.56 1.89 -2.68
CA TYR A 771 -1.63 1.83 -3.68
C TYR A 771 -2.94 1.43 -3.00
N HIS A 772 -4.05 2.07 -3.35
CA HIS A 772 -5.37 1.73 -2.83
C HIS A 772 -5.91 0.45 -3.45
N ILE A 773 -5.89 0.36 -4.78
CA ILE A 773 -6.46 -0.75 -5.55
C ILE A 773 -5.50 -1.16 -6.67
N GLY A 774 -5.03 -2.41 -6.64
CA GLY A 774 -4.22 -3.02 -7.69
C GLY A 774 -5.00 -4.06 -8.49
N LEU A 775 -5.21 -3.83 -9.79
CA LEU A 775 -5.94 -4.70 -10.71
C LEU A 775 -5.02 -5.22 -11.81
N TYR A 776 -4.61 -6.48 -11.69
CA TYR A 776 -3.64 -7.12 -12.58
C TYR A 776 -4.34 -8.19 -13.43
N GLY A 777 -4.49 -7.96 -14.73
CA GLY A 777 -5.17 -8.89 -15.64
C GLY A 777 -6.67 -9.07 -15.33
N CYS A 778 -7.30 -8.07 -14.74
CA CYS A 778 -8.71 -8.12 -14.33
C CYS A 778 -9.65 -7.64 -15.44
N ALA A 779 -10.87 -8.15 -15.50
CA ALA A 779 -11.82 -7.74 -16.54
C ALA A 779 -13.27 -7.58 -16.08
N TYR A 780 -14.01 -6.71 -16.76
CA TYR A 780 -15.41 -6.38 -16.41
C TYR A 780 -15.50 -5.85 -14.98
N VAL A 781 -14.82 -4.74 -14.73
CA VAL A 781 -14.69 -4.12 -13.41
C VAL A 781 -15.63 -2.92 -13.34
N TYR A 782 -16.47 -2.88 -12.33
CA TYR A 782 -17.25 -1.71 -11.95
C TYR A 782 -16.82 -1.26 -10.56
N ALA A 783 -16.31 -0.04 -10.44
CA ALA A 783 -15.96 0.57 -9.16
C ALA A 783 -16.68 1.91 -9.04
N ALA A 784 -17.56 2.05 -8.04
CA ALA A 784 -18.38 3.24 -7.93
C ALA A 784 -18.58 3.76 -6.51
N ASN A 785 -18.61 5.09 -6.39
CA ASN A 785 -18.85 5.78 -5.13
C ASN A 785 -17.88 5.38 -4.01
N LEU A 786 -16.64 5.04 -4.38
CA LEU A 786 -15.57 4.77 -3.44
C LEU A 786 -14.93 6.08 -2.99
N LYS A 787 -14.60 6.18 -1.70
CA LYS A 787 -13.79 7.29 -1.17
C LYS A 787 -12.41 6.77 -0.78
N LEU A 788 -11.37 7.31 -1.41
CA LEU A 788 -9.98 6.90 -1.29
C LEU A 788 -9.21 8.08 -0.70
N HIS A 789 -8.93 8.08 0.60
CA HIS A 789 -8.52 9.32 1.26
C HIS A 789 -7.68 9.12 2.52
N GLU A 790 -7.21 10.26 3.05
CA GLU A 790 -6.28 10.33 4.17
C GLU A 790 -4.95 9.62 3.88
N VAL A 791 -4.49 9.60 2.63
CA VAL A 791 -3.23 8.97 2.21
C VAL A 791 -2.06 9.43 3.07
N ARG A 792 -1.23 8.45 3.41
CA ARG A 792 -0.39 8.53 4.60
C ARG A 792 1.06 8.11 4.34
N CYS A 793 1.34 7.57 3.16
CA CYS A 793 2.68 7.27 2.67
C CYS A 793 2.78 7.72 1.20
N VAL A 794 3.99 7.75 0.65
CA VAL A 794 4.21 7.85 -0.80
C VAL A 794 3.62 6.64 -1.53
N SER A 795 3.46 6.74 -2.86
CA SER A 795 2.84 5.69 -3.68
C SER A 795 1.37 5.47 -3.36
N GLY A 796 0.62 6.55 -3.10
CA GLY A 796 -0.79 6.51 -2.77
C GLY A 796 -1.71 6.25 -3.96
N ASP A 797 -1.29 5.51 -4.98
CA ASP A 797 -2.02 5.44 -6.24
C ASP A 797 -3.47 4.98 -6.04
N GLY A 798 -4.42 5.56 -6.79
CA GLY A 798 -5.83 5.20 -6.67
C GLY A 798 -6.11 3.82 -7.29
N PHE A 799 -6.31 3.80 -8.60
CA PHE A 799 -6.65 2.60 -9.37
C PHE A 799 -5.49 2.17 -10.28
N GLY A 800 -4.77 1.12 -9.87
CA GLY A 800 -3.72 0.48 -10.66
C GLY A 800 -4.28 -0.47 -11.72
N LEU A 801 -4.44 -0.03 -12.97
CA LEU A 801 -4.87 -0.89 -14.09
C LEU A 801 -3.65 -1.38 -14.87
N SER A 802 -3.31 -2.66 -14.67
CA SER A 802 -2.07 -3.24 -15.19
C SER A 802 -2.26 -4.66 -15.72
N LYS A 803 -1.27 -5.15 -16.47
CA LYS A 803 -1.16 -6.54 -16.92
C LYS A 803 -2.39 -7.07 -17.67
N GLY A 804 -2.92 -6.25 -18.58
CA GLY A 804 -4.01 -6.66 -19.46
C GLY A 804 -5.40 -6.38 -18.90
N SER A 805 -5.51 -5.57 -17.84
CA SER A 805 -6.80 -5.20 -17.27
C SER A 805 -7.67 -4.47 -18.29
N HIS A 806 -8.93 -4.87 -18.44
CA HIS A 806 -9.80 -4.34 -19.49
C HIS A 806 -11.30 -4.35 -19.17
N HIS A 807 -12.09 -3.55 -19.90
CA HIS A 807 -13.53 -3.38 -19.64
C HIS A 807 -13.74 -2.90 -18.20
N VAL A 808 -13.27 -1.69 -17.90
CA VAL A 808 -13.30 -1.07 -16.58
C VAL A 808 -14.21 0.16 -16.63
N ALA A 809 -15.10 0.30 -15.65
CA ALA A 809 -15.94 1.47 -15.46
C ALA A 809 -15.74 1.99 -14.04
N LEU A 810 -15.09 3.15 -13.93
CA LEU A 810 -14.90 3.89 -12.70
C LEU A 810 -15.94 5.01 -12.66
N ASN A 811 -16.91 4.92 -11.76
CA ASN A 811 -18.05 5.84 -11.71
C ASN A 811 -18.13 6.58 -10.36
N ARG A 812 -18.01 7.90 -10.39
CA ARG A 812 -18.17 8.75 -9.21
C ARG A 812 -17.31 8.35 -8.01
N ASN A 813 -16.02 8.12 -8.24
CA ASN A 813 -15.07 7.85 -7.16
C ASN A 813 -14.45 9.16 -6.67
N PHE A 814 -14.08 9.20 -5.40
CA PHE A 814 -13.47 10.38 -4.76
C PHE A 814 -12.10 10.00 -4.24
N LEU A 815 -11.06 10.54 -4.85
CA LEU A 815 -9.67 10.30 -4.48
C LEU A 815 -9.02 11.59 -3.98
N GLN A 816 -8.38 11.50 -2.83
CA GLN A 816 -7.47 12.49 -2.28
C GLN A 816 -6.14 11.81 -1.95
N SER A 817 -5.19 11.90 -2.87
CA SER A 817 -3.90 11.22 -2.82
C SER A 817 -2.73 12.17 -3.11
N ASN A 818 -1.52 11.69 -2.82
CA ASN A 818 -0.25 12.31 -3.17
C ASN A 818 0.40 11.73 -4.45
N ASP A 819 -0.23 10.72 -5.06
CA ASP A 819 0.27 10.01 -6.24
C ASP A 819 -0.83 9.77 -7.29
N ASP A 820 -0.52 8.97 -8.32
CA ASP A 820 -1.34 8.78 -9.51
C ASP A 820 -2.77 8.30 -9.23
N GLY A 821 -3.76 8.90 -9.89
CA GLY A 821 -5.18 8.66 -9.61
C GLY A 821 -5.71 7.39 -10.26
N VAL A 822 -5.71 7.36 -11.58
CA VAL A 822 -6.00 6.17 -12.38
C VAL A 822 -4.78 5.88 -13.23
N VAL A 823 -4.09 4.79 -12.90
CA VAL A 823 -2.91 4.32 -13.60
C VAL A 823 -3.34 3.40 -14.73
N LEU A 824 -3.05 3.82 -15.96
CA LEU A 824 -3.26 3.10 -17.20
C LEU A 824 -1.90 2.57 -17.64
N SER A 825 -1.62 1.29 -17.40
CA SER A 825 -0.30 0.71 -17.69
C SER A 825 -0.31 -0.22 -18.90
N GLY A 826 0.74 -0.08 -19.73
CA GLY A 826 1.18 -1.06 -20.70
C GLY A 826 2.52 -1.66 -20.26
N CYS A 827 2.54 -2.95 -19.93
CA CYS A 827 3.79 -3.62 -19.56
C CYS A 827 3.71 -5.14 -19.80
N TYR A 828 4.65 -5.67 -20.58
CA TYR A 828 4.79 -7.10 -20.86
C TYR A 828 5.37 -7.88 -19.69
N PHE A 829 6.61 -7.56 -19.31
CA PHE A 829 7.31 -8.20 -18.20
C PHE A 829 7.61 -7.20 -17.10
N ASP A 830 6.99 -7.41 -15.93
CA ASP A 830 7.30 -6.69 -14.70
C ASP A 830 7.89 -7.72 -13.70
N PRO A 831 9.19 -7.61 -13.37
CA PRO A 831 9.90 -8.54 -12.50
C PRO A 831 9.45 -8.47 -11.03
N ARG A 832 8.63 -7.48 -10.67
CA ARG A 832 8.20 -7.28 -9.28
C ARG A 832 7.07 -8.21 -8.87
N GLY A 833 6.40 -8.89 -9.81
CA GLY A 833 5.28 -9.79 -9.53
C GLY A 833 5.69 -11.12 -8.93
N LEU A 834 5.91 -11.13 -7.61
CA LEU A 834 6.48 -12.28 -6.90
C LEU A 834 5.45 -13.01 -6.01
N VAL A 835 4.72 -12.27 -5.18
CA VAL A 835 3.99 -12.87 -4.04
C VAL A 835 2.53 -13.18 -4.36
N TRP A 836 1.79 -12.25 -4.96
CA TRP A 836 0.33 -12.37 -5.11
C TRP A 836 -0.18 -12.20 -6.55
N TRP A 837 0.68 -11.72 -7.45
CA TRP A 837 0.44 -11.63 -8.89
C TRP A 837 1.72 -12.00 -9.63
N LYS A 838 1.61 -12.37 -10.91
CA LYS A 838 2.75 -12.80 -11.74
C LYS A 838 2.66 -12.25 -13.16
N SER A 839 3.81 -11.92 -13.74
CA SER A 839 3.93 -11.59 -15.17
C SER A 839 3.63 -12.80 -16.05
N ARG A 840 2.98 -12.56 -17.20
CA ARG A 840 2.55 -13.60 -18.15
C ARG A 840 3.11 -13.33 -19.54
N LEU A 841 4.22 -13.96 -19.86
CA LEU A 841 4.83 -13.87 -21.19
C LEU A 841 3.88 -14.42 -22.26
N GLY A 842 3.82 -13.75 -23.42
CA GLY A 842 2.95 -14.08 -24.54
C GLY A 842 1.45 -13.81 -24.35
N LYS A 843 1.02 -13.17 -23.25
CA LYS A 843 -0.36 -12.73 -23.05
C LYS A 843 -0.49 -11.22 -23.29
N HIS A 844 -1.72 -10.80 -23.62
CA HIS A 844 -2.02 -9.38 -23.78
C HIS A 844 -1.91 -8.65 -22.44
N GLY A 845 -0.89 -7.81 -22.29
CA GLY A 845 -0.59 -6.97 -21.12
C GLY A 845 -1.11 -5.53 -21.18
N GLY A 846 -1.64 -5.08 -22.31
CA GLY A 846 -2.17 -3.71 -22.51
C GLY A 846 -3.52 -3.45 -21.86
N THR A 847 -3.69 -2.24 -21.31
CA THR A 847 -4.90 -1.77 -20.63
C THR A 847 -5.90 -1.19 -21.63
N ARG A 848 -7.16 -1.65 -21.61
CA ARG A 848 -8.13 -1.22 -22.63
C ARG A 848 -9.61 -1.22 -22.25
N HIS A 849 -10.43 -0.48 -22.99
CA HIS A 849 -11.87 -0.34 -22.73
C HIS A 849 -12.13 0.18 -21.31
N VAL A 850 -11.61 1.38 -21.00
CA VAL A 850 -11.70 2.00 -19.68
C VAL A 850 -12.57 3.26 -19.76
N ARG A 851 -13.58 3.36 -18.89
CA ARG A 851 -14.44 4.53 -18.74
C ARG A 851 -14.28 5.12 -17.35
N ILE A 852 -14.09 6.42 -17.25
CA ILE A 852 -13.90 7.17 -16.01
C ILE A 852 -14.88 8.34 -16.01
N ALA A 853 -15.87 8.30 -15.12
CA ALA A 853 -16.95 9.27 -15.14
C ALA A 853 -17.26 9.81 -13.75
N HIS A 854 -17.79 11.04 -13.70
CA HIS A 854 -18.41 11.64 -12.52
C HIS A 854 -17.49 11.74 -11.28
N SER A 855 -16.18 11.58 -11.45
CA SER A 855 -15.23 11.33 -10.35
C SER A 855 -14.46 12.58 -9.94
N TYR A 856 -14.12 12.67 -8.65
CA TYR A 856 -13.17 13.63 -8.11
C TYR A 856 -11.82 12.95 -7.93
N LEU A 857 -10.80 13.36 -8.68
CA LEU A 857 -9.47 12.76 -8.63
C LEU A 857 -8.43 13.84 -8.32
N ASN A 858 -8.04 13.95 -7.04
CA ASN A 858 -6.94 14.79 -6.61
C ASN A 858 -5.71 13.93 -6.30
N SER A 859 -4.68 14.08 -7.13
CA SER A 859 -3.45 13.28 -7.08
C SER A 859 -2.24 14.03 -6.53
N GLY A 860 -2.43 15.27 -6.06
CA GLY A 860 -1.32 16.07 -5.52
C GLY A 860 -0.18 16.22 -6.53
N GLY A 861 0.97 15.59 -6.25
CA GLY A 861 2.16 15.60 -7.11
C GLY A 861 2.14 14.58 -8.26
N GLY A 862 1.29 13.54 -8.20
CA GLY A 862 1.08 12.55 -9.26
C GLY A 862 0.17 13.06 -10.39
N LYS A 863 -0.37 12.19 -11.25
CA LYS A 863 -1.32 12.52 -12.34
C LYS A 863 -2.70 11.96 -12.00
N ALA A 864 -3.76 12.74 -12.20
CA ALA A 864 -5.11 12.22 -11.97
C ALA A 864 -5.44 11.06 -12.92
N LEU A 865 -5.03 11.16 -14.19
CA LEU A 865 -4.99 10.09 -15.18
C LEU A 865 -3.54 9.89 -15.64
N ALA A 866 -2.95 8.75 -15.29
CA ALA A 866 -1.55 8.44 -15.54
C ALA A 866 -1.39 7.39 -16.64
N PHE A 867 -0.75 7.77 -17.76
CA PHE A 867 -0.35 6.85 -18.82
C PHE A 867 1.05 6.32 -18.54
N ILE A 868 1.12 5.10 -18.02
CA ILE A 868 2.38 4.44 -17.68
C ILE A 868 2.76 3.48 -18.81
N THR A 869 3.58 3.97 -19.73
CA THR A 869 3.90 3.29 -21.00
C THR A 869 5.27 2.61 -20.95
N TRP A 870 5.56 1.87 -19.88
CA TRP A 870 6.88 1.29 -19.63
C TRP A 870 7.31 0.28 -20.69
N GLY A 871 8.12 0.77 -21.63
CA GLY A 871 8.89 -0.02 -22.57
C GLY A 871 8.11 -0.78 -23.62
N THR A 872 8.88 -1.41 -24.51
CA THR A 872 8.38 -2.17 -25.66
C THR A 872 8.90 -3.62 -25.69
N SER A 873 9.01 -4.23 -24.50
CA SER A 873 9.66 -5.54 -24.33
C SER A 873 8.93 -6.75 -24.94
N ASP A 874 7.64 -6.64 -25.29
CA ASP A 874 6.90 -7.67 -26.05
C ASP A 874 7.34 -7.70 -27.52
N PRO A 875 7.60 -8.88 -28.11
CA PRO A 875 7.79 -9.01 -29.56
C PRO A 875 6.64 -8.45 -30.42
N ASN A 876 5.42 -8.33 -29.89
CA ASN A 876 4.26 -7.73 -30.53
C ASN A 876 3.69 -6.59 -29.68
N TYR A 877 3.86 -5.35 -30.12
CA TYR A 877 3.46 -4.17 -29.33
C TYR A 877 1.93 -4.01 -29.17
N GLU A 878 1.10 -4.69 -29.98
CA GLU A 878 -0.37 -4.67 -29.77
C GLU A 878 -0.72 -5.21 -28.38
N TYR A 879 0.11 -6.10 -27.84
CA TYR A 879 -0.14 -6.73 -26.56
C TYR A 879 0.24 -5.82 -25.38
N GLN A 880 0.82 -4.65 -25.60
CA GLN A 880 1.13 -3.68 -24.53
C GLN A 880 0.43 -2.34 -24.71
N GLU A 881 -0.39 -2.21 -25.76
CA GLU A 881 -1.06 -0.96 -26.10
C GLU A 881 -2.07 -0.54 -25.02
N ILE A 882 -2.07 0.75 -24.69
CA ILE A 882 -3.15 1.39 -23.92
C ILE A 882 -4.18 1.91 -24.93
N SER A 883 -5.41 1.40 -24.88
CA SER A 883 -6.42 1.72 -25.90
C SER A 883 -7.87 1.81 -25.43
N ASP A 884 -8.69 2.56 -26.14
CA ASP A 884 -10.12 2.74 -25.83
C ASP A 884 -10.36 3.25 -24.40
N ILE A 885 -9.86 4.46 -24.15
CA ILE A 885 -9.94 5.15 -22.86
C ILE A 885 -10.89 6.33 -23.00
N THR A 886 -11.91 6.42 -22.15
CA THR A 886 -12.87 7.52 -22.14
C THR A 886 -12.98 8.13 -20.74
N ALA A 887 -12.82 9.45 -20.62
CA ALA A 887 -12.99 10.17 -19.37
C ALA A 887 -13.84 11.45 -19.54
N TYR A 888 -14.94 11.55 -18.79
CA TYR A 888 -15.84 12.71 -18.83
C TYR A 888 -16.54 13.00 -17.51
N ASP A 889 -17.01 14.23 -17.34
CA ASP A 889 -17.70 14.72 -16.14
C ASP A 889 -16.89 14.56 -14.84
N ASN A 890 -15.56 14.65 -14.93
CA ASN A 890 -14.67 14.51 -13.79
C ASN A 890 -14.12 15.86 -13.33
N TYR A 891 -13.70 15.91 -12.07
CA TYR A 891 -12.87 16.96 -11.52
C TYR A 891 -11.46 16.41 -11.27
N LEU A 892 -10.52 16.77 -12.14
CA LEU A 892 -9.14 16.26 -12.17
C LEU A 892 -8.17 17.33 -11.65
N ILE A 893 -7.48 17.04 -10.54
CA ILE A 893 -6.63 17.99 -9.83
C ILE A 893 -5.24 17.39 -9.63
N SER A 894 -4.21 18.03 -10.16
CA SER A 894 -2.81 17.62 -9.99
C SER A 894 -1.87 18.64 -10.65
N THR A 895 -0.55 18.57 -10.42
CA THR A 895 0.41 19.32 -11.24
C THR A 895 0.28 19.00 -12.75
N ASN A 896 0.02 17.73 -13.08
CA ASN A 896 -0.22 17.20 -14.42
C ASN A 896 -1.46 16.28 -14.45
N PRO A 897 -2.69 16.84 -14.51
CA PRO A 897 -3.92 16.07 -14.31
C PRO A 897 -4.11 14.92 -15.29
N VAL A 898 -3.75 15.12 -16.56
CA VAL A 898 -3.67 14.07 -17.56
C VAL A 898 -2.25 14.01 -18.05
N GLY A 899 -1.51 12.97 -17.68
CA GLY A 899 -0.13 12.88 -18.08
C GLY A 899 0.44 11.48 -18.14
N ALA A 900 1.74 11.40 -18.43
CA ALA A 900 2.41 10.15 -18.68
C ALA A 900 3.68 9.96 -17.85
N TRP A 901 4.07 8.71 -17.68
CA TRP A 901 5.37 8.32 -17.16
C TRP A 901 5.99 7.29 -18.13
N PRO A 902 6.81 7.75 -19.09
CA PRO A 902 7.37 6.87 -20.11
C PRO A 902 8.57 6.06 -19.61
N ASP A 903 9.35 6.59 -18.65
CA ASP A 903 10.61 5.99 -18.24
C ASP A 903 10.44 4.56 -17.73
N ASN A 904 11.03 3.61 -18.45
CA ASN A 904 10.95 2.18 -18.14
C ASN A 904 11.84 1.84 -16.92
N PRO A 905 11.26 1.46 -15.76
CA PRO A 905 12.03 1.24 -14.54
C PRO A 905 12.81 -0.09 -14.52
N TYR A 906 12.66 -0.93 -15.55
CA TYR A 906 13.29 -2.25 -15.63
C TYR A 906 14.49 -2.24 -16.57
N ASN A 907 14.30 -1.70 -17.78
CA ASN A 907 15.29 -1.73 -18.86
C ASN A 907 15.64 -0.33 -19.39
N GLY A 908 15.00 0.72 -18.89
CA GLY A 908 15.19 2.10 -19.32
C GLY A 908 16.44 2.76 -18.73
N LYS A 909 16.74 3.95 -19.21
CA LYS A 909 17.94 4.72 -18.83
C LYS A 909 17.70 5.52 -17.55
N ALA A 910 18.63 5.46 -16.60
CA ALA A 910 18.68 6.37 -15.45
C ALA A 910 19.45 7.67 -15.79
N PRO A 911 19.08 8.83 -15.24
CA PRO A 911 18.00 9.08 -14.28
C PRO A 911 16.59 9.08 -14.92
N PHE A 912 15.56 8.73 -14.14
CA PHE A 912 14.15 8.76 -14.54
C PHE A 912 13.60 10.19 -14.51
N ASP A 913 13.85 10.95 -15.59
CA ASP A 913 13.54 12.37 -15.72
C ASP A 913 12.42 12.67 -16.74
N ASN A 914 11.69 11.64 -17.17
CA ASN A 914 10.67 11.63 -18.23
C ASN A 914 11.19 12.01 -19.61
N SER A 915 12.50 11.82 -19.88
CA SER A 915 13.10 12.13 -21.19
C SER A 915 13.12 10.96 -22.17
N GLU A 916 12.67 9.75 -21.79
CA GLU A 916 12.64 8.61 -22.69
C GLU A 916 11.66 8.83 -23.87
N THR A 917 12.19 8.86 -25.11
CA THR A 917 11.44 9.29 -26.31
C THR A 917 11.19 8.19 -27.34
N ASP A 918 11.79 7.01 -27.17
CA ASP A 918 11.82 5.95 -28.18
C ASP A 918 11.48 4.53 -27.65
N ASP A 919 11.36 4.34 -26.32
CA ASP A 919 10.95 3.06 -25.71
C ASP A 919 9.67 3.21 -24.86
N TYR A 920 8.54 3.54 -25.51
CA TYR A 920 7.24 3.55 -24.85
C TYR A 920 6.19 2.67 -25.54
N SER A 921 5.32 2.07 -24.72
CA SER A 921 4.17 1.31 -25.20
C SER A 921 3.18 2.19 -26.00
N PRO A 922 2.59 1.70 -27.11
CA PRO A 922 1.64 2.45 -27.92
C PRO A 922 0.41 2.94 -27.12
N VAL A 923 -0.08 4.13 -27.46
CA VAL A 923 -1.31 4.71 -26.91
C VAL A 923 -2.23 5.09 -28.06
N LYS A 924 -3.47 4.59 -28.07
CA LYS A 924 -4.45 5.01 -29.07
C LYS A 924 -5.89 5.05 -28.60
N SER A 925 -6.77 5.67 -29.37
CA SER A 925 -8.22 5.68 -29.14
C SER A 925 -8.57 6.21 -27.74
N VAL A 926 -8.22 7.47 -27.47
CA VAL A 926 -8.45 8.12 -26.19
C VAL A 926 -9.40 9.31 -26.35
N ARG A 927 -10.37 9.46 -25.45
CA ARG A 927 -11.39 10.50 -25.45
C ARG A 927 -11.50 11.12 -24.05
N ILE A 928 -11.04 12.36 -23.89
CA ILE A 928 -11.07 13.06 -22.59
C ILE A 928 -11.77 14.41 -22.78
N PHE A 929 -13.01 14.53 -22.30
CA PHE A 929 -13.85 15.69 -22.61
C PHE A 929 -14.84 16.01 -21.49
N ASN A 930 -15.29 17.26 -21.41
CA ASN A 930 -16.21 17.74 -20.39
C ASN A 930 -15.70 17.42 -18.99
N ASN A 931 -14.44 17.76 -18.69
CA ASN A 931 -13.90 17.65 -17.33
C ASN A 931 -13.46 19.03 -16.84
N LYS A 932 -13.33 19.18 -15.53
CA LYS A 932 -12.65 20.31 -14.91
C LYS A 932 -11.20 19.90 -14.62
N TYR A 933 -10.25 20.67 -15.13
CA TYR A 933 -8.82 20.43 -14.93
C TYR A 933 -8.22 21.53 -14.05
N GLU A 934 -7.52 21.14 -13.00
CA GLU A 934 -6.66 22.03 -12.23
C GLU A 934 -5.21 21.56 -12.34
N GLY A 935 -4.49 22.12 -13.32
CA GLY A 935 -3.11 21.78 -13.67
C GLY A 935 -2.90 21.71 -15.18
N ASN A 936 -1.66 21.50 -15.61
CA ASN A 936 -1.32 21.45 -17.04
C ASN A 936 -1.31 20.00 -17.53
N CYS A 937 -2.12 19.67 -18.53
CA CYS A 937 -2.17 18.31 -19.08
C CYS A 937 -1.08 18.10 -20.15
N THR A 938 -0.30 17.02 -20.04
CA THR A 938 0.67 16.60 -21.06
C THR A 938 1.06 15.14 -20.92
N ILE A 939 1.03 14.39 -22.03
CA ILE A 939 1.56 13.02 -22.12
C ILE A 939 3.02 12.98 -22.61
N ALA A 940 3.74 14.09 -22.52
CA ALA A 940 5.18 14.18 -22.76
C ALA A 940 5.59 13.65 -24.16
N PRO A 941 6.65 12.84 -24.41
CA PRO A 941 7.03 12.51 -25.80
C PRO A 941 6.10 11.48 -26.47
N ILE A 942 5.10 10.94 -25.76
CA ILE A 942 4.20 9.92 -26.30
C ILE A 942 3.46 10.46 -27.53
N ARG A 943 3.66 9.81 -28.68
CA ARG A 943 2.95 10.09 -29.93
C ARG A 943 1.70 9.23 -30.02
N ALA A 944 0.68 9.60 -29.27
CA ALA A 944 -0.59 8.88 -29.27
C ALA A 944 -1.37 9.08 -30.58
N THR A 945 -2.10 8.06 -31.03
CA THR A 945 -2.97 8.13 -32.22
C THR A 945 -4.45 8.08 -31.82
N ASP A 946 -5.34 8.69 -32.59
CA ASP A 946 -6.76 8.79 -32.23
C ASP A 946 -7.00 9.36 -30.81
N PHE A 947 -6.22 10.34 -30.38
CA PHE A 947 -6.38 11.04 -29.11
C PHE A 947 -7.19 12.32 -29.33
N LEU A 948 -8.37 12.41 -28.72
CA LEU A 948 -9.17 13.65 -28.67
C LEU A 948 -9.29 14.11 -27.23
N SER A 949 -8.97 15.38 -27.01
CA SER A 949 -9.22 16.01 -25.72
C SER A 949 -9.75 17.43 -25.84
N ASP A 950 -10.23 17.96 -24.70
CA ASP A 950 -10.48 19.37 -24.46
C ASP A 950 -9.45 20.00 -23.49
N CYS A 951 -8.37 19.26 -23.13
CA CYS A 951 -7.31 19.72 -22.25
C CYS A 951 -6.00 20.10 -22.96
N GLY A 952 -6.02 20.18 -24.29
CA GLY A 952 -4.90 20.60 -25.12
C GLY A 952 -3.93 19.48 -25.55
N ILE A 953 -4.20 18.23 -25.17
CA ILE A 953 -3.45 17.08 -25.69
C ILE A 953 -4.05 16.66 -27.04
N CYS A 954 -3.21 16.62 -28.06
CA CYS A 954 -3.58 16.25 -29.42
C CYS A 954 -3.02 14.89 -29.81
N SER A 955 -3.59 14.30 -30.86
CA SER A 955 -2.99 13.16 -31.56
C SER A 955 -1.63 13.52 -32.17
N ALA A 956 -0.84 12.52 -32.54
CA ALA A 956 0.37 12.69 -33.34
C ALA A 956 0.06 13.40 -34.67
N ASP A 957 1.05 14.11 -35.20
CA ASP A 957 0.99 14.86 -36.46
C ASP A 957 1.48 14.05 -37.67
N ASP A 958 2.07 12.88 -37.46
CA ASP A 958 2.48 11.92 -38.50
C ASP A 958 2.12 10.48 -38.10
N PHE A 959 2.03 9.60 -39.11
CA PHE A 959 1.72 8.18 -38.96
C PHE A 959 2.76 7.47 -38.08
N GLN A 960 2.28 6.76 -37.06
CA GLN A 960 3.10 5.92 -36.18
C GLN A 960 3.06 4.47 -36.66
N ASN A 961 4.13 3.68 -36.49
CA ASN A 961 4.18 2.29 -37.02
C ASN A 961 3.73 2.19 -38.49
N ARG A 962 4.18 3.15 -39.31
CA ARG A 962 3.67 3.41 -40.65
C ARG A 962 3.82 2.27 -41.66
N ASP A 963 4.70 1.31 -41.39
CA ASP A 963 5.00 0.14 -42.21
C ASP A 963 4.76 -1.19 -41.48
N PHE A 964 4.06 -1.16 -40.33
CA PHE A 964 3.70 -2.32 -39.51
C PHE A 964 4.90 -3.09 -38.94
N CYS A 965 6.09 -2.48 -38.91
CA CYS A 965 7.35 -3.12 -38.53
C CYS A 965 7.98 -2.55 -37.23
N ILE A 966 7.25 -1.76 -36.44
CA ILE A 966 7.80 -1.10 -35.23
C ILE A 966 8.33 -2.07 -34.16
N SER A 967 7.86 -3.32 -34.16
CA SER A 967 8.28 -4.34 -33.21
C SER A 967 8.90 -5.56 -33.91
N ARG A 968 9.47 -6.48 -33.12
CA ARG A 968 10.10 -7.71 -33.66
C ARG A 968 9.13 -8.58 -34.46
N GLN A 969 7.82 -8.50 -34.19
CA GLN A 969 6.76 -9.16 -34.95
C GLN A 969 5.85 -8.11 -35.62
N PRO A 970 5.55 -8.27 -36.93
CA PRO A 970 4.66 -7.34 -37.60
C PRO A 970 3.26 -7.29 -37.00
N ASN A 971 2.72 -6.09 -36.80
CA ASN A 971 1.47 -5.89 -36.04
C ASN A 971 0.75 -4.57 -36.38
N LEU A 972 -0.48 -4.40 -35.88
CA LEU A 972 -1.37 -3.24 -36.08
C LEU A 972 -1.26 -2.17 -34.98
N SER A 973 -0.20 -2.13 -34.18
CA SER A 973 -0.03 -1.10 -33.13
C SER A 973 -0.13 0.31 -33.71
N ASN A 974 -0.75 1.23 -32.97
CA ASN A 974 -1.09 2.59 -33.42
C ASN A 974 -2.11 2.69 -34.59
N TRP A 975 -2.45 1.59 -35.25
CA TRP A 975 -3.50 1.58 -36.27
C TRP A 975 -4.84 1.20 -35.66
N SER A 976 -5.85 2.02 -35.94
CA SER A 976 -7.25 1.72 -35.66
C SER A 976 -7.91 1.07 -36.86
N TYR A 977 -8.93 0.25 -36.61
CA TYR A 977 -9.54 -0.55 -37.65
C TYR A 977 -11.01 -0.89 -37.36
N LYS A 978 -11.79 -1.01 -38.43
CA LYS A 978 -13.13 -1.60 -38.43
C LYS A 978 -13.04 -3.00 -39.03
N LYS A 979 -13.35 -4.01 -38.22
CA LYS A 979 -13.51 -5.40 -38.70
C LYS A 979 -14.96 -5.67 -39.08
N ASN A 980 -15.16 -6.52 -40.07
CA ASN A 980 -16.49 -7.03 -40.39
C ASN A 980 -16.78 -8.33 -39.62
N LYS A 981 -17.76 -9.13 -40.05
CA LYS A 981 -18.14 -10.37 -39.35
C LYS A 981 -17.00 -11.41 -39.27
N LYS A 982 -15.95 -11.29 -40.08
CA LYS A 982 -14.76 -12.15 -40.05
C LYS A 982 -13.68 -11.55 -39.14
N ARG A 983 -13.19 -12.33 -38.18
CA ARG A 983 -12.21 -11.88 -37.17
C ARG A 983 -10.88 -11.42 -37.78
N ASP A 984 -10.50 -11.99 -38.91
CA ASP A 984 -9.28 -11.72 -39.67
C ASP A 984 -9.56 -10.86 -40.93
N SER A 985 -10.70 -10.15 -40.97
CA SER A 985 -11.00 -9.20 -42.04
C SER A 985 -10.03 -8.02 -42.07
N VAL A 986 -9.32 -7.76 -40.97
CA VAL A 986 -8.18 -6.86 -40.88
C VAL A 986 -7.06 -7.59 -40.13
N SER A 987 -5.87 -7.68 -40.73
CA SER A 987 -4.70 -8.39 -40.18
C SER A 987 -3.39 -7.85 -40.73
N VAL A 988 -2.24 -8.32 -40.23
CA VAL A 988 -0.93 -8.08 -40.88
C VAL A 988 -0.46 -9.35 -41.56
N ARG A 989 -0.02 -9.24 -42.82
CA ARG A 989 0.49 -10.37 -43.63
C ARG A 989 1.68 -9.94 -44.47
N ARG A 990 2.42 -10.94 -44.96
CA ARG A 990 3.47 -10.74 -45.96
C ARG A 990 2.92 -10.99 -47.36
N ILE A 991 2.94 -9.98 -48.22
CA ILE A 991 2.50 -10.04 -49.62
C ILE A 991 3.65 -9.57 -50.50
N GLY A 992 4.09 -10.40 -51.46
CA GLY A 992 5.21 -10.06 -52.34
C GLY A 992 6.51 -9.73 -51.58
N GLY A 993 6.75 -10.39 -50.45
CA GLY A 993 7.91 -10.13 -49.58
C GLY A 993 7.77 -8.90 -48.67
N LYS A 994 6.75 -8.05 -48.85
CA LYS A 994 6.48 -6.85 -48.06
C LYS A 994 5.50 -7.14 -46.93
N ILE A 995 5.67 -6.48 -45.79
CA ILE A 995 4.75 -6.55 -44.65
C ILE A 995 3.64 -5.52 -44.87
N CYS A 996 2.38 -5.92 -44.69
CA CYS A 996 1.23 -5.08 -45.01
C CYS A 996 0.10 -5.29 -44.02
N GLY A 997 -0.61 -4.21 -43.70
CA GLY A 997 -1.96 -4.27 -43.16
C GLY A 997 -2.93 -4.69 -44.26
N VAL A 998 -3.66 -5.78 -44.08
CA VAL A 998 -4.54 -6.39 -45.08
C VAL A 998 -5.98 -6.33 -44.63
N MET A 999 -6.85 -5.81 -45.49
CA MET A 999 -8.30 -5.87 -45.38
C MET A 999 -8.87 -6.85 -46.41
N GLN A 1000 -9.87 -7.64 -46.03
CA GLN A 1000 -10.45 -8.70 -46.89
C GLN A 1000 -11.86 -9.10 -46.43
N TYR A 1001 -12.48 -10.01 -47.20
CA TYR A 1001 -13.83 -10.53 -46.96
C TYR A 1001 -14.93 -9.46 -47.01
N PHE A 1002 -14.85 -8.53 -47.96
CA PHE A 1002 -15.71 -7.34 -47.98
C PHE A 1002 -17.21 -7.64 -48.11
N LYS A 1003 -17.61 -8.81 -48.63
CA LYS A 1003 -19.02 -9.27 -48.63
C LYS A 1003 -19.64 -9.39 -47.24
N GLU A 1004 -18.80 -9.52 -46.21
CA GLU A 1004 -19.23 -9.71 -44.83
C GLU A 1004 -19.48 -8.39 -44.09
N GLY A 1005 -19.22 -7.25 -44.73
CA GLY A 1005 -19.40 -5.90 -44.20
C GLY A 1005 -18.18 -5.01 -44.44
N ASP A 1006 -18.35 -3.71 -44.16
CA ASP A 1006 -17.28 -2.72 -44.34
C ASP A 1006 -16.05 -3.03 -43.51
N THR A 1007 -14.89 -2.70 -44.06
CA THR A 1007 -13.62 -2.73 -43.34
C THR A 1007 -12.87 -1.43 -43.53
N SER A 1008 -12.12 -1.01 -42.52
CA SER A 1008 -11.22 0.13 -42.62
C SER A 1008 -9.98 -0.07 -41.76
N LEU A 1009 -8.90 0.60 -42.15
CA LEU A 1009 -7.62 0.67 -41.46
C LEU A 1009 -7.13 2.11 -41.53
N TYR A 1010 -6.96 2.77 -40.39
CA TYR A 1010 -6.72 4.21 -40.31
C TYR A 1010 -5.97 4.63 -39.05
N GLN A 1011 -5.45 5.86 -39.03
CA GLN A 1011 -4.95 6.54 -37.83
C GLN A 1011 -5.59 7.91 -37.69
N GLY A 1012 -5.86 8.29 -36.45
CA GLY A 1012 -6.26 9.62 -36.03
C GLY A 1012 -5.04 10.49 -35.81
N LEU A 1013 -4.91 11.56 -36.59
CA LEU A 1013 -3.82 12.53 -36.52
C LEU A 1013 -4.36 13.93 -36.24
N HIS A 1014 -3.53 14.78 -35.62
CA HIS A 1014 -3.82 16.19 -35.43
C HIS A 1014 -2.98 17.01 -36.41
N LEU A 1015 -3.64 17.72 -37.32
CA LEU A 1015 -2.98 18.50 -38.37
C LEU A 1015 -3.35 19.97 -38.25
N LEU A 1016 -2.35 20.83 -38.42
CA LEU A 1016 -2.54 22.29 -38.40
C LEU A 1016 -3.28 22.76 -39.66
N ALA A 1017 -3.90 23.95 -39.60
CA ALA A 1017 -4.47 24.60 -40.77
C ALA A 1017 -3.44 24.73 -41.92
N GLY A 1018 -3.87 24.48 -43.15
CA GLY A 1018 -3.00 24.53 -44.34
C GLY A 1018 -3.20 23.39 -45.33
N ALA A 1019 -2.26 23.28 -46.27
CA ALA A 1019 -2.25 22.25 -47.30
C ALA A 1019 -1.52 20.99 -46.83
N HIS A 1020 -2.15 19.84 -47.02
CA HIS A 1020 -1.61 18.55 -46.61
C HIS A 1020 -1.62 17.55 -47.76
N LYS A 1021 -0.63 16.66 -47.74
CA LYS A 1021 -0.53 15.53 -48.67
C LYS A 1021 -0.21 14.28 -47.88
N CYS A 1022 -1.10 13.30 -47.97
CA CYS A 1022 -0.85 11.95 -47.48
C CYS A 1022 -0.57 10.99 -48.65
N THR A 1023 0.41 10.12 -48.45
CA THR A 1023 0.85 9.14 -49.45
C THR A 1023 0.66 7.74 -48.90
N PHE A 1024 0.04 6.86 -49.68
CA PHE A 1024 -0.20 5.45 -49.32
C PHE A 1024 0.37 4.52 -50.38
N GLU A 1025 1.19 3.55 -49.97
CA GLU A 1025 1.63 2.43 -50.81
C GLU A 1025 0.62 1.28 -50.68
N VAL A 1026 -0.22 1.08 -51.69
CA VAL A 1026 -1.37 0.16 -51.64
C VAL A 1026 -1.38 -0.80 -52.83
N MET A 1027 -1.80 -2.03 -52.57
CA MET A 1027 -2.24 -3.01 -53.57
C MET A 1027 -3.72 -3.33 -53.28
N THR A 1028 -4.57 -3.37 -54.30
CA THR A 1028 -6.00 -3.70 -54.16
C THR A 1028 -6.31 -4.91 -55.02
N GLY A 1029 -7.51 -5.49 -54.95
CA GLY A 1029 -8.03 -6.30 -56.04
C GLY A 1029 -8.75 -5.45 -57.09
N ALA A 1030 -9.64 -6.08 -57.84
CA ALA A 1030 -10.22 -5.52 -59.06
C ALA A 1030 -11.23 -4.38 -58.77
N THR A 1031 -11.91 -4.42 -57.63
CA THR A 1031 -12.90 -3.40 -57.27
C THR A 1031 -12.29 -2.18 -56.57
N GLY A 1032 -11.02 -2.26 -56.18
CA GLY A 1032 -10.28 -1.15 -55.59
C GLY A 1032 -10.56 -0.90 -54.11
N ALA A 1033 -10.16 0.27 -53.61
CA ALA A 1033 -10.44 0.75 -52.26
C ALA A 1033 -10.51 2.28 -52.23
N TYR A 1034 -10.98 2.86 -51.14
CA TYR A 1034 -10.98 4.31 -50.93
C TYR A 1034 -9.90 4.73 -49.95
N LEU A 1035 -9.04 5.66 -50.36
CA LEU A 1035 -8.29 6.50 -49.44
C LEU A 1035 -9.22 7.57 -48.92
N PHE A 1036 -9.18 7.87 -47.62
CA PHE A 1036 -10.08 8.87 -47.04
C PHE A 1036 -9.39 9.73 -45.97
N VAL A 1037 -9.94 10.94 -45.81
CA VAL A 1037 -9.68 11.88 -44.71
C VAL A 1037 -11.02 12.28 -44.13
N GLN A 1038 -11.23 12.00 -42.85
CA GLN A 1038 -12.48 12.27 -42.15
C GLN A 1038 -12.23 13.14 -40.92
N ASN A 1039 -13.02 14.20 -40.73
CA ASN A 1039 -13.00 14.94 -39.48
C ASN A 1039 -13.57 14.07 -38.35
N ILE A 1040 -12.79 13.87 -37.29
CA ILE A 1040 -13.18 12.94 -36.21
C ILE A 1040 -14.39 13.47 -35.43
N ARG A 1041 -14.51 14.80 -35.29
CA ARG A 1041 -15.55 15.44 -34.47
C ARG A 1041 -16.88 15.55 -35.22
N THR A 1042 -16.85 15.93 -36.50
CA THR A 1042 -18.07 16.12 -37.31
C THR A 1042 -18.49 14.87 -38.08
N GLY A 1043 -17.55 13.94 -38.30
CA GLY A 1043 -17.76 12.77 -39.16
C GLY A 1043 -17.73 13.08 -40.67
N GLU A 1044 -17.48 14.33 -41.06
CA GLU A 1044 -17.42 14.76 -42.46
C GLU A 1044 -16.21 14.17 -43.19
N ILE A 1045 -16.41 13.65 -44.41
CA ILE A 1045 -15.33 13.24 -45.31
C ILE A 1045 -14.82 14.46 -46.04
N LEU A 1046 -13.61 14.91 -45.70
CA LEU A 1046 -12.99 16.11 -46.26
C LEU A 1046 -12.32 15.84 -47.60
N ALA A 1047 -11.77 14.63 -47.77
CA ALA A 1047 -11.17 14.18 -49.01
C ALA A 1047 -11.28 12.68 -49.14
N GLU A 1048 -11.50 12.21 -50.36
CA GLU A 1048 -11.58 10.79 -50.67
C GLU A 1048 -11.12 10.54 -52.10
N ARG A 1049 -10.47 9.39 -52.32
CA ARG A 1049 -10.02 8.95 -53.63
C ARG A 1049 -10.18 7.44 -53.78
N HIS A 1050 -10.92 7.02 -54.80
CA HIS A 1050 -10.96 5.62 -55.23
C HIS A 1050 -9.65 5.25 -55.94
N ILE A 1051 -9.07 4.11 -55.58
CA ILE A 1051 -7.81 3.60 -56.10
C ILE A 1051 -7.95 2.14 -56.52
N ILE A 1052 -7.29 1.74 -57.61
CA ILE A 1052 -7.28 0.37 -58.15
C ILE A 1052 -5.85 0.02 -58.54
N SER A 1053 -5.30 -1.06 -57.97
CA SER A 1053 -3.96 -1.58 -58.29
C SER A 1053 -3.86 -3.12 -58.08
N PRO A 1054 -4.45 -3.92 -59.00
CA PRO A 1054 -4.60 -5.38 -58.88
C PRO A 1054 -3.31 -6.20 -59.01
N GLU A 1055 -2.24 -5.65 -59.59
CA GLU A 1055 -1.07 -6.42 -60.01
C GLU A 1055 0.21 -6.12 -59.22
N ALA A 1056 0.29 -4.97 -58.53
CA ALA A 1056 1.47 -4.56 -57.78
C ALA A 1056 1.12 -3.48 -56.74
N PHE A 1057 2.03 -3.24 -55.79
CA PHE A 1057 1.97 -2.05 -54.95
C PHE A 1057 2.22 -0.79 -55.78
N GLN A 1058 1.32 0.18 -55.68
CA GLN A 1058 1.47 1.52 -56.25
C GLN A 1058 1.37 2.59 -55.15
N SER A 1059 2.01 3.73 -55.39
CA SER A 1059 1.94 4.88 -54.50
C SER A 1059 0.80 5.81 -54.93
N PHE A 1060 -0.08 6.13 -54.00
CA PHE A 1060 -1.23 7.00 -54.22
C PHE A 1060 -1.18 8.20 -53.28
N GLU A 1061 -1.43 9.39 -53.83
CA GLU A 1061 -1.51 10.64 -53.07
C GLU A 1061 -2.96 11.05 -52.85
N LEU A 1062 -3.26 11.60 -51.68
CA LEU A 1062 -4.49 12.30 -51.37
C LEU A 1062 -4.15 13.67 -50.76
N LYS A 1063 -4.57 14.73 -51.45
CA LYS A 1063 -4.30 16.13 -51.09
C LYS A 1063 -5.58 16.79 -50.56
N PHE A 1064 -5.45 17.60 -49.53
CA PHE A 1064 -6.58 18.29 -48.91
C PHE A 1064 -6.13 19.58 -48.24
N MET A 1065 -7.09 20.46 -47.97
CA MET A 1065 -6.89 21.75 -47.33
C MET A 1065 -7.69 21.79 -46.03
N LEU A 1066 -7.08 22.30 -44.97
CA LEU A 1066 -7.76 22.54 -43.69
C LEU A 1066 -7.85 24.05 -43.43
N SER A 1067 -9.05 24.52 -43.12
CA SER A 1067 -9.29 25.91 -42.73
C SER A 1067 -8.86 26.21 -41.30
N GLU A 1068 -8.75 25.18 -40.46
CA GLU A 1068 -8.41 25.26 -39.05
C GLU A 1068 -7.70 23.97 -38.60
N ASP A 1069 -7.00 24.04 -37.47
CA ASP A 1069 -6.36 22.87 -36.85
C ASP A 1069 -7.42 21.80 -36.55
N SER A 1070 -7.18 20.57 -36.97
CA SER A 1070 -8.22 19.53 -36.99
C SER A 1070 -7.68 18.16 -36.57
N ASP A 1071 -8.52 17.42 -35.86
CA ASP A 1071 -8.32 15.99 -35.58
C ASP A 1071 -8.99 15.16 -36.68
N LEU A 1072 -8.23 14.31 -37.38
CA LEU A 1072 -8.65 13.65 -38.60
C LEU A 1072 -8.36 12.15 -38.57
N TYR A 1073 -9.28 11.32 -39.04
CA TYR A 1073 -8.97 9.94 -39.43
C TYR A 1073 -8.46 9.91 -40.86
N LEU A 1074 -7.29 9.30 -41.07
CA LEU A 1074 -6.71 9.07 -42.38
C LEU A 1074 -6.41 7.60 -42.57
N GLY A 1075 -6.80 7.05 -43.72
CA GLY A 1075 -6.54 5.65 -43.99
C GLY A 1075 -7.20 5.13 -45.24
N VAL A 1076 -7.41 3.81 -45.24
CA VAL A 1076 -8.01 3.06 -46.34
C VAL A 1076 -9.30 2.41 -45.84
N ARG A 1077 -10.37 2.51 -46.64
CA ARG A 1077 -11.65 1.85 -46.36
C ARG A 1077 -12.15 1.08 -47.59
N HIS A 1078 -12.89 0.02 -47.33
CA HIS A 1078 -13.58 -0.75 -48.36
C HIS A 1078 -15.05 -0.98 -47.93
N PRO A 1079 -16.00 -0.30 -48.57
CA PRO A 1079 -17.44 -0.57 -48.49
C PRO A 1079 -17.85 -2.00 -48.87
N ALA A 1080 -18.90 -2.53 -48.24
CA ALA A 1080 -19.38 -3.89 -48.53
C ALA A 1080 -19.99 -4.08 -49.94
N ASP A 1081 -20.39 -3.00 -50.60
CA ASP A 1081 -21.10 -3.01 -51.89
C ASP A 1081 -20.17 -3.12 -53.13
N MET A 1082 -18.85 -3.00 -52.95
CA MET A 1082 -17.86 -3.07 -54.04
C MET A 1082 -17.22 -4.47 -54.22
N THR A 1083 -17.98 -5.57 -54.32
CA THR A 1083 -17.42 -6.92 -54.11
C THR A 1083 -17.16 -7.79 -55.36
N SER A 1084 -15.98 -8.42 -55.38
CA SER A 1084 -15.75 -9.79 -55.86
C SER A 1084 -15.41 -10.71 -54.67
N GLU A 1085 -15.52 -12.04 -54.81
CA GLU A 1085 -15.38 -12.99 -53.69
C GLU A 1085 -13.92 -13.21 -53.23
N GLU A 1086 -12.95 -12.84 -54.07
CA GLU A 1086 -11.50 -13.00 -53.85
C GLU A 1086 -10.77 -11.66 -53.64
N ASP A 1087 -11.50 -10.55 -53.47
CA ASP A 1087 -10.92 -9.22 -53.37
C ASP A 1087 -10.25 -8.96 -51.99
N PHE A 1088 -9.13 -8.23 -52.00
CA PHE A 1088 -8.41 -7.80 -50.80
C PHE A 1088 -7.76 -6.43 -51.02
N THR A 1089 -7.39 -5.75 -49.93
CA THR A 1089 -6.62 -4.50 -49.95
C THR A 1089 -5.44 -4.63 -49.00
N ALA A 1090 -4.23 -4.38 -49.48
CA ALA A 1090 -3.01 -4.42 -48.71
C ALA A 1090 -2.35 -3.04 -48.68
N LEU A 1091 -2.26 -2.44 -47.49
CA LEU A 1091 -1.53 -1.22 -47.22
C LEU A 1091 -0.12 -1.59 -46.72
N GLN A 1092 0.91 -1.18 -47.45
CA GLN A 1092 2.30 -1.42 -47.07
C GLN A 1092 2.87 -0.29 -46.22
N LYS A 1093 2.61 0.95 -46.60
CA LYS A 1093 3.20 2.13 -45.96
C LYS A 1093 2.30 3.36 -46.10
N ALA A 1094 2.27 4.21 -45.08
CA ALA A 1094 1.67 5.54 -45.14
C ALA A 1094 2.69 6.63 -44.73
N SER A 1095 2.53 7.86 -45.21
CA SER A 1095 3.32 9.01 -44.76
C SER A 1095 2.56 10.31 -44.91
N MET A 1096 2.82 11.27 -44.02
CA MET A 1096 2.29 12.62 -44.08
C MET A 1096 3.37 13.63 -44.53
N GLU A 1097 2.98 14.57 -45.39
CA GLU A 1097 3.78 15.75 -45.74
C GLU A 1097 2.90 17.00 -45.64
N SER A 1098 3.28 17.95 -44.79
CA SER A 1098 2.71 19.30 -44.81
C SER A 1098 3.31 20.05 -46.00
N VAL A 1099 2.47 20.41 -46.96
CA VAL A 1099 2.89 21.16 -48.15
C VAL A 1099 2.81 22.64 -47.73
N GLU A 1100 3.97 23.28 -47.51
CA GLU A 1100 4.20 24.65 -47.00
C GLU A 1100 3.01 25.64 -46.92
N ARG A 1101 2.96 26.39 -45.82
CA ARG A 1101 2.01 27.49 -45.51
C ARG A 1101 1.83 28.52 -46.61
#